data_AF-A0A4T0HJW5-F1
#
_entry.id   AF-A0A4T0HJW5-F1
#
_cell.length_a   1.000
_cell.length_b   1.000
_cell.length_c   1.000
_cell.angle_alpha   90.00
_cell.angle_beta   90.00
_cell.angle_gamma   90.00
#
_symmetry.space_group_name_H-M   'P 1'
#
loop_
_entity.id
_entity.type
_entity.pdbx_description
1 polymer ?
#
loop_
_entity_poly.entity_id
_entity_poly.type
_entity_poly.pdbx_seq_one_letter_code
_entity_poly.pdbx_strand_id
1 'polypeptide(L)'
;MESQLALTGKDYVLIVSDTNAAMSIIRMKNDEDKMRELSEHLVMAFNGESGDTLQFAEFVERNLRLYTLRHDIELQPKAAASWIRRQLADSLRSRHPYAVNLLLGGYDVPSDTPALFWLDYLGTLAHVPYACHGYASFFATSTFDRYHKPDMDLDAGIQLMKRATDEVEKRLIVNPGGWKARLVTRDATSMSDLGAADWTGIDLRINGANISDQFNRNCYLRGVNLSGGSKLPSNQTHDDADDFFDSANASFINRPFALLDAAYHLTKLRNAGHTILRLLVTWEALEHAGLGKYDYAYMEYLKKLCGVIEQHGMRIIIDAHQDIWSRVTGGSGAPAWTVTMAGYDLRHLDDAAAAYHYPLRHQKGSNWSAQPGDGLEEGVWPSGYQKSCAATLATLFWAGSVFAPGLTIDGRNIQHVFQEAYIRAYAELARYLSPSHAVLAFDLINEPHRGYIELDSFERWNYNTDLHIAHVPSPVQGMALGMGYPVSVAYYERSFPFPTRKTGERHITPRRKAFQDTRCCPWLNEGVWAWSSDKEKPVVLRQNYFQFNPVSRERVEWYRDFYWPFARSFADGISKAAYNGQLWNVVEPIPNEFFPHVPALLRPHNLIASPHWYDLNMLFKKVGTWWSVNVQGLARGMMIWNALYIGDAGLRKNYSVQIGRIVRETRRTLGALPIFFGETGIPMDINNGEGQYQGEWRHHRAALDALISALEIHAVGYTLWNYNPDNTDEDGDVWNGENFSLFSKSARSAHSNSQSKSLTDGLRIPDVWIRPYACKVSGEVLCTEYLVSLRKYTLRMAARKGTTEIYVPSHYFASLAVEVSGGSYTYNKEKQSVYWTTEEEEEATLTLHNPDIKVEESWLSLYGPLLASLLFLVAAVVTSNLLTPIILAIKEQNASWTCESYSSADIRCRQKSFLPVQCVSKRSAVHTAIAHLRKELSQPFDAVFVARMCGEEVHSTTTAAAAFSLRHPLPDAVSVLEGYTALISTHRTASAGSKQARAATSIPTWSASYSALRELGSSRTTFIRAFERPKSIPTAWRAMARPMNTFMKLILSPL
;
A
#
# COMPACT_ATOMS: atom_id res chain seq x y z
N MET A 1 35.66 -32.53 19.67
CA MET A 1 35.99 -33.03 18.30
C MET A 1 35.49 -31.98 17.35
N GLU A 2 36.39 -31.27 16.67
CA GLU A 2 36.05 -30.08 15.90
C GLU A 2 36.68 -30.13 14.52
N SER A 3 36.05 -29.50 13.53
CA SER A 3 36.45 -29.50 12.12
C SER A 3 36.15 -28.17 11.47
N GLN A 4 37.19 -27.50 10.97
CA GLN A 4 37.09 -26.21 10.32
C GLN A 4 37.85 -26.21 8.99
N LEU A 5 37.25 -25.54 8.00
CA LEU A 5 37.67 -25.49 6.61
C LEU A 5 37.55 -24.04 6.12
N ALA A 6 38.51 -23.55 5.34
CA ALA A 6 38.37 -22.27 4.65
C ALA A 6 39.11 -22.25 3.32
N LEU A 7 38.65 -21.43 2.37
CA LEU A 7 39.35 -21.15 1.11
C LEU A 7 39.09 -19.72 0.62
N THR A 8 40.05 -19.16 -0.12
CA THR A 8 39.89 -17.92 -0.88
C THR A 8 39.60 -18.25 -2.34
N GLY A 9 38.58 -17.64 -2.94
CA GLY A 9 38.38 -17.65 -4.38
C GLY A 9 38.84 -16.34 -5.02
N LYS A 10 38.31 -16.03 -6.21
CA LYS A 10 38.62 -14.82 -6.96
C LYS A 10 38.32 -13.52 -6.19
N ASP A 11 37.13 -13.45 -5.59
CA ASP A 11 36.55 -12.24 -4.99
C ASP A 11 35.81 -12.52 -3.65
N TYR A 12 36.13 -13.65 -3.01
CA TYR A 12 35.49 -14.06 -1.76
C TYR A 12 36.40 -14.92 -0.87
N VAL A 13 36.04 -15.03 0.41
CA VAL A 13 36.54 -16.04 1.35
C VAL A 13 35.35 -16.85 1.87
N LEU A 14 35.44 -18.18 1.77
CA LEU A 14 34.43 -19.10 2.29
C LEU A 14 35.00 -19.84 3.50
N ILE A 15 34.32 -19.76 4.65
CA ILE A 15 34.70 -20.44 5.89
C ILE A 15 33.56 -21.37 6.30
N VAL A 16 33.90 -22.59 6.74
CA VAL A 16 32.95 -23.60 7.20
C VAL A 16 33.44 -24.23 8.51
N SER A 17 32.52 -24.42 9.46
CA SER A 17 32.78 -25.12 10.73
C SER A 17 31.70 -26.16 11.00
N ASP A 18 32.07 -27.24 11.69
CA ASP A 18 31.10 -28.15 12.28
C ASP A 18 30.27 -27.46 13.39
N THR A 19 29.04 -27.91 13.61
CA THR A 19 28.11 -27.37 14.62
C THR A 19 28.03 -28.19 15.91
N ASN A 20 28.93 -29.16 16.11
CA ASN A 20 28.83 -30.15 17.17
C ASN A 20 29.69 -29.80 18.38
N ALA A 21 29.03 -29.47 19.50
CA ALA A 21 29.68 -29.35 20.80
C ALA A 21 29.60 -30.70 21.53
N ALA A 22 30.75 -31.37 21.71
CA ALA A 22 30.81 -32.68 22.35
C ALA A 22 31.93 -32.74 23.39
N MET A 23 31.62 -33.28 24.56
CA MET A 23 32.55 -33.51 25.66
C MET A 23 32.68 -35.02 25.90
N SER A 24 33.89 -35.56 25.71
CA SER A 24 34.12 -37.02 25.66
C SER A 24 33.16 -37.69 24.65
N ILE A 25 32.44 -38.73 25.05
CA ILE A 25 31.46 -39.47 24.23
C ILE A 25 30.06 -38.81 24.18
N ILE A 26 29.85 -37.68 24.88
CA ILE A 26 28.53 -37.03 24.98
C ILE A 26 28.47 -35.82 24.05
N ARG A 27 27.53 -35.84 23.10
CA ARG A 27 27.12 -34.66 22.31
C ARG A 27 26.25 -33.76 23.19
N MET A 28 26.75 -32.58 23.52
CA MET A 28 26.07 -31.56 24.33
C MET A 28 25.13 -30.69 23.48
N LYS A 29 25.56 -30.33 22.26
CA LYS A 29 24.75 -29.61 21.26
C LYS A 29 25.12 -30.04 19.84
N ASN A 30 24.21 -29.79 18.89
CA ASN A 30 24.38 -30.05 17.45
C ASN A 30 24.23 -28.80 16.56
N ASP A 31 24.08 -27.62 17.17
CA ASP A 31 23.78 -26.32 16.55
C ASP A 31 24.74 -25.19 16.99
N GLU A 32 25.86 -25.53 17.63
CA GLU A 32 26.83 -24.55 18.16
C GLU A 32 27.52 -23.77 17.04
N ASP A 33 27.50 -22.43 17.10
CA ASP A 33 28.22 -21.57 16.14
C ASP A 33 29.64 -21.27 16.61
N LYS A 34 30.61 -21.90 15.93
CA LYS A 34 32.04 -21.76 16.21
C LYS A 34 32.71 -20.67 15.36
N MET A 35 31.93 -19.70 14.87
CA MET A 35 32.39 -18.55 14.09
C MET A 35 31.86 -17.24 14.67
N ARG A 36 32.71 -16.22 14.81
CA ARG A 36 32.31 -14.83 15.10
C ARG A 36 32.54 -13.93 13.89
N GLU A 37 31.60 -13.03 13.65
CA GLU A 37 31.78 -11.90 12.74
C GLU A 37 32.47 -10.79 13.52
N LEU A 38 33.61 -10.31 13.01
CA LEU A 38 34.45 -9.31 13.68
C LEU A 38 34.24 -7.91 13.10
N SER A 39 33.88 -7.85 11.81
CA SER A 39 33.65 -6.64 11.00
C SER A 39 32.81 -7.03 9.78
N GLU A 40 32.29 -6.07 9.00
CA GLU A 40 31.47 -6.37 7.80
C GLU A 40 32.19 -7.27 6.78
N HIS A 41 33.52 -7.18 6.74
CA HIS A 41 34.42 -7.90 5.84
C HIS A 41 35.39 -8.85 6.56
N LEU A 42 35.11 -9.28 7.80
CA LEU A 42 36.03 -10.10 8.59
C LEU A 42 35.31 -11.12 9.48
N VAL A 43 35.62 -12.41 9.29
CA VAL A 43 35.06 -13.54 10.03
C VAL A 43 36.18 -14.41 10.61
N MET A 44 35.97 -14.89 11.84
CA MET A 44 36.88 -15.76 12.57
C MET A 44 36.18 -17.05 13.01
N ALA A 45 36.66 -18.19 12.53
CA ALA A 45 36.34 -19.50 13.10
C ALA A 45 37.36 -19.86 14.19
N PHE A 46 36.89 -20.51 15.25
CA PHE A 46 37.71 -20.86 16.42
C PHE A 46 37.48 -22.30 16.88
N ASN A 47 38.55 -23.00 17.27
CA ASN A 47 38.48 -24.37 17.80
C ASN A 47 39.54 -24.60 18.89
N GLY A 48 39.33 -25.56 19.78
CA GLY A 48 40.20 -25.80 20.93
C GLY A 48 39.42 -26.19 22.20
N GLU A 49 39.96 -25.82 23.37
CA GLU A 49 39.29 -26.08 24.65
C GLU A 49 38.11 -25.11 24.86
N SER A 50 36.92 -25.62 25.16
CA SER A 50 35.67 -24.84 25.04
C SER A 50 35.58 -23.59 25.94
N GLY A 51 36.31 -23.56 27.06
CA GLY A 51 36.39 -22.37 27.92
C GLY A 51 37.26 -21.28 27.30
N ASP A 52 38.45 -21.67 26.84
CA ASP A 52 39.44 -20.77 26.24
C ASP A 52 38.94 -20.22 24.90
N THR A 53 38.32 -21.05 24.06
CA THR A 53 37.83 -20.65 22.74
C THR A 53 36.74 -19.59 22.83
N LEU A 54 35.75 -19.79 23.70
CA LEU A 54 34.67 -18.83 23.91
C LEU A 54 35.21 -17.52 24.49
N GLN A 55 36.03 -17.58 25.54
CA GLN A 55 36.60 -16.40 26.19
C GLN A 55 37.49 -15.60 25.23
N PHE A 56 38.37 -16.27 24.48
CA PHE A 56 39.27 -15.60 23.54
C PHE A 56 38.53 -15.04 22.32
N ALA A 57 37.55 -15.77 21.79
CA ALA A 57 36.75 -15.30 20.65
C ALA A 57 35.96 -14.04 21.01
N GLU A 58 35.28 -14.01 22.15
CA GLU A 58 34.56 -12.83 22.63
C GLU A 58 35.50 -11.66 22.96
N PHE A 59 36.66 -11.94 23.56
CA PHE A 59 37.68 -10.93 23.78
C PHE A 59 38.16 -10.28 22.47
N VAL A 60 38.43 -11.06 21.43
CA VAL A 60 38.84 -10.57 20.11
C VAL A 60 37.73 -9.75 19.46
N GLU A 61 36.51 -10.31 19.39
CA GLU A 61 35.32 -9.68 18.81
C GLU A 61 35.06 -8.29 19.43
N ARG A 62 35.02 -8.21 20.76
CA ARG A 62 34.69 -6.98 21.48
C ARG A 62 35.79 -5.92 21.38
N ASN A 63 37.07 -6.31 21.31
CA ASN A 63 38.17 -5.37 21.13
C ASN A 63 38.26 -4.82 19.69
N LEU A 64 38.04 -5.65 18.67
CA LEU A 64 38.00 -5.19 17.27
C LEU A 64 36.79 -4.27 17.02
N ARG A 65 35.63 -4.59 17.59
CA ARG A 65 34.45 -3.71 17.55
C ARG A 65 34.71 -2.39 18.27
N LEU A 66 35.35 -2.42 19.45
CA LEU A 66 35.76 -1.21 20.19
C LEU A 66 36.80 -0.37 19.43
N TYR A 67 37.72 -0.99 18.70
CA TYR A 67 38.65 -0.27 17.83
C TYR A 67 37.90 0.49 16.74
N THR A 68 37.00 -0.19 16.03
CA THR A 68 36.16 0.42 14.99
C THR A 68 35.37 1.60 15.54
N LEU A 69 34.73 1.46 16.70
CA LEU A 69 33.99 2.54 17.38
C LEU A 69 34.85 3.73 17.85
N ARG A 70 36.16 3.54 18.03
CA ARG A 70 37.10 4.60 18.46
C ARG A 70 37.76 5.34 17.30
N HIS A 71 37.87 4.69 16.16
CA HIS A 71 38.64 5.18 15.01
C HIS A 71 37.82 5.39 13.74
N ASP A 72 36.53 5.00 13.75
CA ASP A 72 35.58 5.07 12.63
C ASP A 72 36.06 4.33 11.36
N ILE A 73 36.96 3.34 11.54
CA ILE A 73 37.62 2.57 10.50
C ILE A 73 37.76 1.12 10.96
N GLU A 74 37.33 0.15 10.14
CA GLU A 74 37.52 -1.28 10.42
C GLU A 74 38.99 -1.71 10.25
N LEU A 75 39.42 -2.70 11.04
CA LEU A 75 40.76 -3.28 10.91
C LEU A 75 40.84 -4.23 9.72
N GLN A 76 41.68 -3.89 8.74
CA GLN A 76 41.99 -4.76 7.59
C GLN A 76 42.37 -6.18 8.03
N PRO A 77 42.06 -7.24 7.25
CA PRO A 77 42.29 -8.63 7.65
C PRO A 77 43.72 -8.92 8.15
N LYS A 78 44.73 -8.37 7.47
CA LYS A 78 46.15 -8.50 7.83
C LYS A 78 46.52 -7.81 9.16
N ALA A 79 45.90 -6.66 9.44
CA ALA A 79 46.11 -5.91 10.68
C ALA A 79 45.44 -6.63 11.86
N ALA A 80 44.19 -7.10 11.66
CA ALA A 80 43.48 -7.92 12.63
C ALA A 80 44.24 -9.22 12.95
N ALA A 81 44.69 -9.97 11.93
CA ALA A 81 45.49 -11.19 12.11
C ALA A 81 46.75 -10.94 12.96
N SER A 82 47.47 -9.85 12.66
CA SER A 82 48.68 -9.46 13.37
C SER A 82 48.41 -9.07 14.83
N TRP A 83 47.28 -8.41 15.09
CA TRP A 83 46.84 -8.04 16.44
C TRP A 83 46.40 -9.27 17.25
N ILE A 84 45.56 -10.14 16.69
CA ILE A 84 45.09 -11.38 17.33
C ILE A 84 46.27 -12.27 17.70
N ARG A 85 47.20 -12.49 16.77
CA ARG A 85 48.45 -13.24 17.00
C ARG A 85 49.24 -12.68 18.19
N ARG A 86 49.29 -11.35 18.35
CA ARG A 86 49.96 -10.71 19.48
C ARG A 86 49.26 -11.02 20.80
N GLN A 87 47.93 -10.94 20.85
CA GLN A 87 47.18 -11.28 22.06
C GLN A 87 47.42 -12.73 22.49
N LEU A 88 47.43 -13.67 21.54
CA LEU A 88 47.72 -15.08 21.80
C LEU A 88 49.18 -15.28 22.27
N ALA A 89 50.15 -14.64 21.61
CA ALA A 89 51.56 -14.70 22.00
C ALA A 89 51.86 -14.07 23.38
N ASP A 90 51.09 -13.06 23.79
CA ASP A 90 51.21 -12.44 25.11
C ASP A 90 50.52 -13.31 26.19
N SER A 91 49.39 -13.96 25.88
CA SER A 91 48.75 -14.99 26.72
C SER A 91 49.67 -16.21 26.96
N LEU A 92 50.40 -16.68 25.94
CA LEU A 92 51.36 -17.78 26.09
C LEU A 92 52.47 -17.51 27.14
N ARG A 93 52.69 -16.24 27.51
CA ARG A 93 53.66 -15.83 28.54
C ARG A 93 53.03 -15.48 29.89
N SER A 94 51.70 -15.48 30.00
CA SER A 94 50.96 -14.97 31.18
C SER A 94 50.76 -15.99 32.31
N ARG A 95 51.24 -17.23 32.14
CA ARG A 95 50.86 -18.45 32.91
C ARG A 95 49.43 -18.95 32.67
N HIS A 96 48.62 -18.24 31.90
CA HIS A 96 47.28 -18.64 31.47
C HIS A 96 47.20 -18.61 29.93
N PRO A 97 47.78 -19.63 29.26
CA PRO A 97 47.78 -19.74 27.80
C PRO A 97 46.40 -20.17 27.27
N TYR A 98 45.85 -19.45 26.30
CA TYR A 98 44.63 -19.89 25.60
C TYR A 98 44.94 -21.03 24.62
N ALA A 99 44.30 -22.18 24.80
CA ALA A 99 44.40 -23.34 23.91
C ALA A 99 43.43 -23.22 22.72
N VAL A 100 43.70 -22.27 21.81
CA VAL A 100 42.79 -21.89 20.71
C VAL A 100 43.51 -21.83 19.38
N ASN A 101 42.96 -22.48 18.34
CA ASN A 101 43.35 -22.29 16.95
C ASN A 101 42.28 -21.49 16.21
N LEU A 102 42.68 -20.66 15.23
CA LEU A 102 41.78 -19.79 14.49
C LEU A 102 41.97 -19.90 12.97
N LEU A 103 40.86 -19.80 12.23
CA LEU A 103 40.85 -19.39 10.82
C LEU A 103 40.26 -17.98 10.75
N LEU A 104 41.01 -17.03 10.23
CA LEU A 104 40.55 -15.65 10.04
C LEU A 104 40.50 -15.34 8.55
N GLY A 105 39.29 -15.24 8.00
CA GLY A 105 39.05 -14.88 6.60
C GLY A 105 38.42 -13.51 6.49
N GLY A 106 38.86 -12.71 5.52
CA GLY A 106 38.28 -11.40 5.28
C GLY A 106 38.57 -10.86 3.89
N TYR A 107 37.90 -9.77 3.53
CA TYR A 107 38.09 -9.07 2.26
C TYR A 107 38.77 -7.72 2.51
N ASP A 108 39.94 -7.50 1.91
CA ASP A 108 40.68 -6.24 2.07
C ASP A 108 40.19 -5.21 1.03
N VAL A 109 39.12 -4.48 1.37
CA VAL A 109 38.43 -3.55 0.46
C VAL A 109 39.36 -2.55 -0.25
N PRO A 110 40.36 -1.92 0.39
CA PRO A 110 41.29 -1.01 -0.30
C PRO A 110 42.22 -1.68 -1.31
N SER A 111 42.51 -2.98 -1.13
CA SER A 111 43.37 -3.76 -2.04
C SER A 111 42.56 -4.59 -3.05
N ASP A 112 41.22 -4.63 -2.90
CA ASP A 112 40.27 -5.46 -3.68
C ASP A 112 40.66 -6.95 -3.72
N THR A 113 41.14 -7.48 -2.59
CA THR A 113 41.64 -8.87 -2.48
C THR A 113 41.07 -9.63 -1.28
N PRO A 114 40.61 -10.89 -1.46
CA PRO A 114 40.34 -11.80 -0.35
C PRO A 114 41.64 -12.24 0.33
N ALA A 115 41.60 -12.40 1.66
CA ALA A 115 42.73 -12.81 2.46
C ALA A 115 42.30 -13.82 3.54
N LEU A 116 43.07 -14.90 3.69
CA LEU A 116 42.82 -15.95 4.69
C LEU A 116 44.09 -16.22 5.49
N PHE A 117 43.92 -16.24 6.81
CA PHE A 117 44.98 -16.45 7.77
C PHE A 117 44.69 -17.66 8.64
N TRP A 118 45.69 -18.53 8.75
CA TRP A 118 45.71 -19.69 9.64
C TRP A 118 46.53 -19.34 10.88
N LEU A 119 45.95 -19.56 12.06
CA LEU A 119 46.60 -19.32 13.35
C LEU A 119 46.51 -20.57 14.23
N ASP A 120 47.63 -21.03 14.79
CA ASP A 120 47.65 -22.10 15.79
C ASP A 120 47.67 -21.56 17.23
N TYR A 121 47.44 -22.46 18.18
CA TYR A 121 47.54 -22.21 19.62
C TYR A 121 48.93 -21.78 20.12
N LEU A 122 49.97 -21.84 19.28
CA LEU A 122 51.33 -21.37 19.58
C LEU A 122 51.57 -19.92 19.09
N GLY A 123 50.59 -19.30 18.43
CA GLY A 123 50.72 -17.96 17.84
C GLY A 123 51.54 -17.93 16.55
N THR A 124 51.68 -19.07 15.87
CA THR A 124 52.13 -19.14 14.47
C THR A 124 51.04 -18.51 13.59
N LEU A 125 51.44 -17.66 12.64
CA LEU A 125 50.52 -17.02 11.70
C LEU A 125 51.01 -17.27 10.27
N ALA A 126 50.15 -17.85 9.44
CA ALA A 126 50.39 -18.05 8.02
C ALA A 126 49.26 -17.42 7.18
N HIS A 127 49.61 -16.75 6.08
CA HIS A 127 48.66 -16.33 5.06
C HIS A 127 48.57 -17.43 3.99
N VAL A 128 47.38 -17.96 3.73
CA VAL A 128 47.19 -19.22 2.97
C VAL A 128 45.97 -19.14 2.03
N PRO A 129 46.01 -19.79 0.86
CA PRO A 129 44.87 -19.81 -0.08
C PRO A 129 43.71 -20.71 0.38
N TYR A 130 44.00 -21.69 1.25
CA TYR A 130 43.04 -22.55 1.91
C TYR A 130 43.62 -23.03 3.24
N ALA A 131 42.74 -23.46 4.14
CA ALA A 131 43.11 -23.79 5.50
C ALA A 131 42.20 -24.89 6.07
N CYS A 132 42.78 -25.78 6.86
CA CYS A 132 42.05 -26.79 7.62
C CYS A 132 42.49 -26.73 9.09
N HIS A 133 41.54 -26.95 10.00
CA HIS A 133 41.80 -27.02 11.45
C HIS A 133 41.01 -28.15 12.10
N GLY A 134 41.50 -28.63 13.24
CA GLY A 134 40.95 -29.80 13.92
C GLY A 134 41.03 -31.07 13.06
N TYR A 135 40.03 -31.95 13.18
CA TYR A 135 40.02 -33.24 12.48
C TYR A 135 39.95 -33.11 10.96
N ALA A 136 39.38 -32.02 10.44
CA ALA A 136 39.34 -31.74 9.00
C ALA A 136 40.72 -31.74 8.34
N SER A 137 41.77 -31.33 9.07
CA SER A 137 43.15 -31.26 8.55
C SER A 137 43.70 -32.62 8.08
N PHE A 138 43.23 -33.73 8.64
CA PHE A 138 43.67 -35.08 8.26
C PHE A 138 42.99 -35.62 6.98
N PHE A 139 41.88 -35.01 6.54
CA PHE A 139 41.06 -35.55 5.44
C PHE A 139 40.89 -34.57 4.27
N ALA A 140 40.70 -33.28 4.55
CA ALA A 140 40.35 -32.28 3.55
C ALA A 140 41.55 -31.59 2.89
N THR A 141 42.72 -31.54 3.55
CA THR A 141 43.91 -30.83 3.04
C THR A 141 44.30 -31.32 1.64
N SER A 142 44.38 -32.64 1.43
CA SER A 142 44.68 -33.22 0.10
C SER A 142 43.62 -32.96 -0.97
N THR A 143 42.39 -32.62 -0.56
CA THR A 143 41.31 -32.24 -1.47
C THR A 143 41.51 -30.80 -1.94
N PHE A 144 41.86 -29.88 -1.04
CA PHE A 144 42.21 -28.51 -1.42
C PHE A 144 43.49 -28.46 -2.25
N ASP A 145 44.56 -29.16 -1.86
CA ASP A 145 45.83 -29.26 -2.60
C ASP A 145 45.64 -29.63 -4.08
N ARG A 146 44.63 -30.46 -4.38
CA ARG A 146 44.37 -31.00 -5.72
C ARG A 146 43.40 -30.16 -6.57
N TYR A 147 42.45 -29.47 -5.94
CA TYR A 147 41.29 -28.89 -6.64
C TYR A 147 41.11 -27.39 -6.42
N HIS A 148 41.81 -26.77 -5.46
CA HIS A 148 41.78 -25.32 -5.26
C HIS A 148 42.46 -24.58 -6.42
N LYS A 149 41.91 -23.42 -6.78
CA LYS A 149 42.55 -22.44 -7.66
C LYS A 149 42.27 -21.02 -7.17
N PRO A 150 43.26 -20.10 -7.15
CA PRO A 150 43.03 -18.72 -6.68
C PRO A 150 42.01 -17.92 -7.50
N ASP A 151 41.80 -18.27 -8.77
CA ASP A 151 40.90 -17.59 -9.71
C ASP A 151 39.50 -18.24 -9.80
N MET A 152 39.18 -19.20 -8.92
CA MET A 152 37.90 -19.91 -8.96
C MET A 152 36.71 -19.02 -8.57
N ASP A 153 35.61 -19.17 -9.30
CA ASP A 153 34.32 -18.54 -8.98
C ASP A 153 33.67 -19.15 -7.71
N LEU A 154 32.59 -18.52 -7.25
CA LEU A 154 31.91 -18.89 -6.01
C LEU A 154 31.26 -20.29 -6.09
N ASP A 155 30.65 -20.64 -7.22
CA ASP A 155 29.99 -21.94 -7.40
C ASP A 155 31.01 -23.09 -7.38
N ALA A 156 32.15 -22.94 -8.04
CA ALA A 156 33.26 -23.87 -7.97
C ALA A 156 33.83 -23.98 -6.54
N GLY A 157 33.90 -22.86 -5.81
CA GLY A 157 34.33 -22.83 -4.41
C GLY A 157 33.39 -23.59 -3.48
N ILE A 158 32.08 -23.38 -3.62
CA ILE A 158 31.04 -24.10 -2.88
C ILE A 158 31.07 -25.59 -3.20
N GLN A 159 31.28 -25.98 -4.46
CA GLN A 159 31.43 -27.40 -4.83
C GLN A 159 32.69 -28.03 -4.24
N LEU A 160 33.82 -27.31 -4.24
CA LEU A 160 35.06 -27.77 -3.60
C LEU A 160 34.89 -27.90 -2.09
N MET A 161 34.24 -26.94 -1.44
CA MET A 161 33.96 -26.97 0.00
C MET A 161 33.05 -28.13 0.37
N LYS A 162 31.98 -28.40 -0.40
CA LYS A 162 31.13 -29.59 -0.23
C LYS A 162 31.92 -30.89 -0.36
N ARG A 163 32.78 -31.03 -1.38
CA ARG A 163 33.67 -32.19 -1.51
C ARG A 163 34.61 -32.33 -0.31
N ALA A 164 35.08 -31.23 0.27
CA ALA A 164 35.94 -31.26 1.45
C ALA A 164 35.16 -31.72 2.70
N THR A 165 33.92 -31.24 2.92
CA THR A 165 33.06 -31.70 4.04
C THR A 165 32.66 -33.17 3.88
N ASP A 166 32.30 -33.61 2.67
CA ASP A 166 31.93 -34.99 2.36
C ASP A 166 33.06 -35.98 2.71
N GLU A 167 34.32 -35.62 2.42
CA GLU A 167 35.47 -36.46 2.75
C GLU A 167 35.76 -36.51 4.26
N VAL A 168 35.42 -35.47 5.02
CA VAL A 168 35.48 -35.51 6.49
C VAL A 168 34.35 -36.41 7.03
N GLU A 169 33.10 -36.20 6.62
CA GLU A 169 31.96 -37.01 7.08
C GLU A 169 32.11 -38.50 6.78
N LYS A 170 32.66 -38.83 5.60
CA LYS A 170 32.81 -40.22 5.15
C LYS A 170 33.96 -40.96 5.82
N ARG A 171 35.01 -40.26 6.26
CA ARG A 171 36.26 -40.87 6.78
C ARG A 171 36.46 -40.70 8.28
N LEU A 172 35.84 -39.69 8.90
CA LEU A 172 35.87 -39.50 10.34
C LEU A 172 34.90 -40.47 11.03
N ILE A 173 35.42 -41.33 11.90
CA ILE A 173 34.65 -42.39 12.60
C ILE A 173 33.44 -41.82 13.38
N VAL A 174 33.58 -40.60 13.91
CA VAL A 174 32.50 -39.87 14.58
C VAL A 174 32.00 -38.78 13.64
N ASN A 175 30.82 -38.98 13.04
CA ASN A 175 30.24 -38.03 12.11
C ASN A 175 30.02 -36.66 12.80
N PRO A 176 30.58 -35.55 12.25
CA PRO A 176 30.51 -34.22 12.87
C PRO A 176 29.07 -33.69 12.94
N GLY A 177 28.16 -34.12 12.08
CA GLY A 177 26.76 -33.70 12.05
C GLY A 177 26.53 -32.54 11.09
N GLY A 178 26.08 -31.40 11.62
CA GLY A 178 25.82 -30.21 10.80
C GLY A 178 27.08 -29.42 10.50
N TRP A 179 27.03 -28.66 9.41
CA TRP A 179 28.03 -27.66 9.04
C TRP A 179 27.37 -26.29 8.92
N LYS A 180 28.07 -25.26 9.39
CA LYS A 180 27.70 -23.86 9.20
C LYS A 180 28.75 -23.19 8.33
N ALA A 181 28.31 -22.45 7.31
CA ALA A 181 29.16 -21.71 6.40
C ALA A 181 28.96 -20.19 6.58
N ARG A 182 30.03 -19.41 6.40
CA ARG A 182 29.99 -17.95 6.24
C ARG A 182 30.78 -17.56 5.00
N LEU A 183 30.20 -16.70 4.17
CA LEU A 183 30.77 -16.20 2.93
C LEU A 183 31.11 -14.72 3.10
N VAL A 184 32.39 -14.37 3.04
CA VAL A 184 32.87 -12.99 3.07
C VAL A 184 33.16 -12.53 1.65
N THR A 185 32.44 -11.54 1.19
CA THR A 185 32.59 -10.88 -0.12
C THR A 185 32.93 -9.40 0.04
N ARG A 186 33.18 -8.72 -1.07
CA ARG A 186 33.25 -7.26 -1.11
C ARG A 186 31.97 -6.59 -0.61
N ASP A 187 30.81 -7.16 -0.94
CA ASP A 187 29.53 -6.81 -0.34
C ASP A 187 29.33 -7.62 0.95
N ALA A 188 28.71 -7.00 1.97
CA ALA A 188 28.74 -7.48 3.36
C ALA A 188 28.25 -8.93 3.54
N THR A 189 28.91 -9.63 4.47
CA THR A 189 28.61 -11.02 4.86
C THR A 189 27.14 -11.17 5.27
N SER A 190 26.41 -12.12 4.67
CA SER A 190 25.03 -12.43 5.06
C SER A 190 24.93 -13.79 5.77
N MET A 191 24.05 -13.90 6.77
CA MET A 191 23.01 -14.96 6.90
C MET A 191 22.41 -15.12 8.31
N SER A 192 22.97 -14.54 9.38
CA SER A 192 22.51 -14.86 10.75
C SER A 192 22.18 -13.64 11.63
N ASP A 193 20.99 -13.08 11.46
CA ASP A 193 20.05 -12.82 12.56
C ASP A 193 18.75 -12.21 12.02
N LEU A 194 17.63 -12.91 12.19
CA LEU A 194 16.33 -12.56 11.61
C LEU A 194 15.40 -11.94 12.67
N GLY A 195 14.50 -11.05 12.24
CA GLY A 195 13.76 -10.11 13.11
C GLY A 195 12.24 -10.29 13.17
N ALA A 196 11.52 -9.35 13.80
CA ALA A 196 10.11 -9.51 14.17
C ALA A 196 9.15 -9.79 13.01
N ALA A 197 9.48 -9.26 11.83
CA ALA A 197 8.74 -9.46 10.60
C ALA A 197 9.19 -10.72 9.81
N ASP A 198 10.13 -11.51 10.33
CA ASP A 198 10.53 -12.80 9.76
C ASP A 198 9.43 -13.86 9.95
N TRP A 199 9.21 -14.63 8.89
CA TRP A 199 8.28 -15.75 8.82
C TRP A 199 9.00 -17.10 8.67
N THR A 200 10.32 -17.17 8.65
CA THR A 200 11.11 -18.41 8.57
C THR A 200 10.72 -19.36 9.71
N GLY A 201 10.35 -20.61 9.37
CA GLY A 201 9.87 -21.58 10.37
C GLY A 201 8.52 -21.24 11.04
N ILE A 202 7.82 -20.19 10.61
CA ILE A 202 6.47 -19.85 11.06
C ILE A 202 5.44 -20.55 10.15
N ASP A 203 4.60 -21.37 10.76
CA ASP A 203 3.46 -22.02 10.13
C ASP A 203 2.22 -21.14 10.29
N LEU A 204 1.79 -20.50 9.19
CA LEU A 204 0.63 -19.62 9.17
C LEU A 204 -0.60 -20.41 8.74
N ARG A 205 -1.69 -20.30 9.49
CA ARG A 205 -3.00 -20.90 9.15
C ARG A 205 -4.15 -19.93 9.37
N ILE A 206 -5.22 -20.12 8.61
CA ILE A 206 -6.48 -19.41 8.81
C ILE A 206 -7.18 -19.98 10.05
N ASN A 207 -7.56 -19.10 10.98
CA ASN A 207 -8.21 -19.43 12.25
C ASN A 207 -9.42 -18.50 12.48
N GLY A 208 -10.55 -18.86 11.89
CA GLY A 208 -11.76 -18.03 11.88
C GLY A 208 -11.49 -16.68 11.22
N ALA A 209 -11.69 -15.58 11.95
CA ALA A 209 -11.48 -14.22 11.46
C ALA A 209 -10.00 -13.77 11.38
N ASN A 210 -9.06 -14.58 11.87
CA ASN A 210 -7.64 -14.23 12.00
C ASN A 210 -6.75 -15.18 11.18
N ILE A 211 -5.53 -14.72 10.90
CA ILE A 211 -4.41 -15.58 10.54
C ILE A 211 -3.63 -15.84 11.83
N SER A 212 -3.27 -17.09 12.10
CA SER A 212 -2.56 -17.48 13.33
C SER A 212 -1.33 -18.35 13.06
N ASP A 213 -0.34 -18.26 13.94
CA ASP A 213 0.86 -19.12 13.89
C ASP A 213 0.78 -20.37 14.77
N GLN A 214 1.79 -21.23 14.73
CA GLN A 214 1.87 -22.45 15.58
C GLN A 214 1.79 -22.16 17.10
N PHE A 215 2.02 -20.92 17.54
CA PHE A 215 1.92 -20.49 18.94
C PHE A 215 0.56 -19.85 19.27
N ASN A 216 -0.40 -19.91 18.35
CA ASN A 216 -1.75 -19.33 18.49
C ASN A 216 -1.75 -17.80 18.70
N ARG A 217 -0.73 -17.12 18.15
CA ARG A 217 -0.67 -15.65 18.05
C ARG A 217 -1.42 -15.20 16.80
N ASN A 218 -2.07 -14.03 16.86
CA ASN A 218 -2.68 -13.40 15.70
C ASN A 218 -1.60 -12.70 14.87
N CYS A 219 -1.49 -13.03 13.59
CA CYS A 219 -0.45 -12.53 12.69
C CYS A 219 -0.99 -11.43 11.78
N TYR A 220 -0.41 -10.23 11.88
CA TYR A 220 -0.80 -9.07 11.10
C TYR A 220 0.16 -8.89 9.91
N LEU A 221 -0.31 -9.30 8.73
CA LEU A 221 0.45 -9.34 7.49
C LEU A 221 0.63 -7.92 6.91
N ARG A 222 1.87 -7.43 6.81
CA ARG A 222 2.22 -6.09 6.30
C ARG A 222 3.20 -6.21 5.14
N GLY A 223 2.91 -5.53 4.03
CA GLY A 223 3.62 -5.78 2.78
C GLY A 223 3.58 -4.69 1.73
N VAL A 224 4.07 -5.01 0.54
CA VAL A 224 3.96 -4.20 -0.69
C VAL A 224 3.50 -5.07 -1.87
N ASN A 225 2.85 -4.43 -2.85
CA ASN A 225 2.66 -5.00 -4.18
C ASN A 225 3.98 -4.92 -4.97
N LEU A 226 4.39 -6.02 -5.59
CA LEU A 226 5.69 -6.19 -6.23
C LEU A 226 5.51 -6.87 -7.60
N SER A 227 5.62 -6.19 -8.73
CA SER A 227 5.77 -4.74 -8.92
C SER A 227 4.90 -4.27 -10.09
N GLY A 228 4.55 -2.98 -10.13
CA GLY A 228 3.84 -2.40 -11.29
C GLY A 228 4.56 -2.64 -12.62
N GLY A 229 5.91 -2.63 -12.63
CA GLY A 229 6.71 -2.97 -13.81
C GLY A 229 6.54 -4.42 -14.29
N SER A 230 5.96 -5.32 -13.49
CA SER A 230 5.65 -6.71 -13.88
C SER A 230 4.40 -6.81 -14.76
N LYS A 231 3.66 -5.71 -14.96
CA LYS A 231 2.61 -5.58 -15.99
C LYS A 231 3.16 -5.66 -17.42
N LEU A 232 4.47 -5.47 -17.59
CA LEU A 232 5.15 -5.39 -18.88
C LEU A 232 6.20 -6.49 -19.07
N PRO A 233 6.40 -7.00 -20.30
CA PRO A 233 7.59 -7.77 -20.65
C PRO A 233 8.88 -6.98 -20.37
N SER A 234 10.00 -7.69 -20.22
CA SER A 234 11.33 -7.14 -19.93
C SER A 234 12.20 -7.01 -21.19
N ASN A 235 11.86 -7.70 -22.27
CA ASN A 235 12.59 -7.67 -23.55
C ASN A 235 11.96 -6.76 -24.61
N GLN A 236 10.83 -6.10 -24.30
CA GLN A 236 10.10 -5.24 -25.23
C GLN A 236 9.97 -3.82 -24.68
N THR A 237 10.00 -2.82 -25.57
CA THR A 237 9.56 -1.46 -25.24
C THR A 237 8.06 -1.30 -25.51
N HIS A 238 7.39 -0.49 -24.70
CA HIS A 238 5.99 -0.14 -24.93
C HIS A 238 5.82 0.99 -25.96
N ASP A 239 6.89 1.75 -26.25
CA ASP A 239 6.83 2.89 -27.17
C ASP A 239 6.83 2.46 -28.65
N ASP A 240 7.47 1.34 -29.00
CA ASP A 240 7.53 0.86 -30.38
C ASP A 240 6.31 0.00 -30.73
N ALA A 241 5.63 0.33 -31.82
CA ALA A 241 4.41 -0.37 -32.21
C ALA A 241 4.65 -1.82 -32.67
N ASP A 242 5.76 -2.13 -33.33
CA ASP A 242 6.00 -3.48 -33.83
C ASP A 242 6.38 -4.42 -32.69
N ASP A 243 7.22 -3.95 -31.76
CA ASP A 243 7.58 -4.65 -30.52
C ASP A 243 6.37 -4.82 -29.59
N PHE A 244 5.58 -3.75 -29.37
CA PHE A 244 4.38 -3.79 -28.54
C PHE A 244 3.37 -4.86 -28.98
N PHE A 245 3.19 -5.06 -30.29
CA PHE A 245 2.27 -6.06 -30.84
C PHE A 245 2.89 -7.46 -31.01
N ASP A 246 4.20 -7.64 -30.86
CA ASP A 246 4.86 -8.97 -30.89
C ASP A 246 4.70 -9.74 -29.57
N SER A 247 3.44 -9.92 -29.16
CA SER A 247 3.07 -10.69 -27.97
C SER A 247 3.56 -12.14 -27.97
N ALA A 248 3.87 -12.73 -29.13
CA ALA A 248 4.29 -14.13 -29.20
C ALA A 248 5.73 -14.38 -28.75
N ASN A 249 6.57 -13.34 -28.71
CA ASN A 249 7.97 -13.38 -28.28
C ASN A 249 8.23 -12.54 -27.00
N ALA A 250 7.17 -12.14 -26.29
CA ALA A 250 7.25 -11.42 -25.03
C ALA A 250 7.88 -12.29 -23.94
N SER A 251 8.83 -11.74 -23.16
CA SER A 251 9.43 -12.41 -22.01
C SER A 251 9.25 -11.58 -20.75
N PHE A 252 8.93 -12.24 -19.64
CA PHE A 252 8.75 -11.61 -18.33
C PHE A 252 9.86 -12.01 -17.34
N ILE A 253 10.89 -12.74 -17.80
CA ILE A 253 12.10 -13.03 -17.01
C ILE A 253 12.73 -11.71 -16.56
N ASN A 254 13.18 -11.64 -15.30
CA ASN A 254 13.64 -10.41 -14.64
C ASN A 254 12.53 -9.38 -14.33
N ARG A 255 11.24 -9.76 -14.35
CA ARG A 255 10.16 -9.02 -13.67
C ARG A 255 9.79 -9.75 -12.37
N PRO A 256 9.82 -9.11 -11.19
CA PRO A 256 9.88 -7.66 -10.94
C PRO A 256 11.28 -7.01 -11.05
N PHE A 257 12.36 -7.79 -11.06
CA PHE A 257 13.75 -7.32 -11.19
C PHE A 257 14.70 -8.49 -11.52
N ALA A 258 15.94 -8.21 -11.96
CA ALA A 258 16.93 -9.26 -12.18
C ALA A 258 17.32 -9.97 -10.87
N LEU A 259 17.61 -11.28 -10.92
CA LEU A 259 17.93 -12.07 -9.71
C LEU A 259 19.13 -11.51 -8.93
N LEU A 260 20.07 -10.86 -9.60
CA LEU A 260 21.24 -10.20 -8.99
C LEU A 260 20.87 -8.96 -8.15
N ASP A 261 19.79 -8.25 -8.50
CA ASP A 261 19.29 -7.09 -7.75
C ASP A 261 18.35 -7.49 -6.61
N ALA A 262 17.96 -8.76 -6.53
CA ALA A 262 16.95 -9.25 -5.59
C ALA A 262 17.32 -8.98 -4.13
N ALA A 263 18.56 -9.28 -3.73
CA ALA A 263 19.02 -9.06 -2.37
C ALA A 263 18.95 -7.58 -1.94
N TYR A 264 19.25 -6.64 -2.85
CA TYR A 264 19.17 -5.20 -2.58
C TYR A 264 17.73 -4.74 -2.30
N HIS A 265 16.78 -5.14 -3.15
CA HIS A 265 15.38 -4.75 -2.99
C HIS A 265 14.69 -5.45 -1.80
N LEU A 266 14.93 -6.76 -1.63
CA LEU A 266 14.34 -7.54 -0.54
C LEU A 266 14.89 -7.12 0.83
N THR A 267 16.19 -6.81 0.93
CA THR A 267 16.80 -6.27 2.16
C THR A 267 16.16 -4.93 2.56
N LYS A 268 15.89 -4.03 1.60
CA LYS A 268 15.18 -2.76 1.88
C LYS A 268 13.78 -2.98 2.44
N LEU A 269 13.00 -3.88 1.83
CA LEU A 269 11.63 -4.18 2.26
C LEU A 269 11.58 -4.89 3.62
N ARG A 270 12.47 -5.86 3.83
CA ARG A 270 12.67 -6.53 5.13
C ARG A 270 12.99 -5.52 6.24
N ASN A 271 13.98 -4.67 6.02
CA ASN A 271 14.43 -3.67 7.00
C ASN A 271 13.45 -2.49 7.16
N ALA A 272 12.43 -2.40 6.30
CA ALA A 272 11.27 -1.52 6.45
C ALA A 272 10.11 -2.17 7.24
N GLY A 273 10.19 -3.48 7.54
CA GLY A 273 9.12 -4.24 8.19
C GLY A 273 7.99 -4.67 7.24
N HIS A 274 8.19 -4.60 5.92
CA HIS A 274 7.22 -5.03 4.91
C HIS A 274 7.67 -6.36 4.30
N THR A 275 7.36 -7.47 4.98
CA THR A 275 7.85 -8.82 4.63
C THR A 275 6.84 -9.71 3.91
N ILE A 276 5.66 -9.16 3.61
CA ILE A 276 4.66 -9.79 2.74
C ILE A 276 4.73 -9.15 1.36
N LEU A 277 4.76 -9.96 0.31
CA LEU A 277 4.86 -9.52 -1.07
C LEU A 277 3.63 -10.02 -1.84
N ARG A 278 2.78 -9.10 -2.32
CA ARG A 278 1.76 -9.45 -3.33
C ARG A 278 2.48 -9.38 -4.68
N LEU A 279 2.91 -10.56 -5.18
CA LEU A 279 3.78 -10.71 -6.35
C LEU A 279 2.92 -10.78 -7.60
N LEU A 280 3.02 -9.75 -8.44
CA LEU A 280 2.23 -9.61 -9.65
C LEU A 280 2.70 -10.59 -10.72
N VAL A 281 1.80 -11.46 -11.15
CA VAL A 281 2.00 -12.38 -12.27
C VAL A 281 0.81 -12.25 -13.22
N THR A 282 1.04 -11.68 -14.40
CA THR A 282 0.01 -11.59 -15.44
C THR A 282 -0.19 -12.95 -16.13
N TRP A 283 -1.37 -13.18 -16.68
CA TRP A 283 -1.63 -14.39 -17.48
C TRP A 283 -0.79 -14.41 -18.77
N GLU A 284 -0.50 -13.24 -19.36
CA GLU A 284 0.45 -13.06 -20.46
C GLU A 284 1.84 -13.59 -20.09
N ALA A 285 2.35 -13.30 -18.88
CA ALA A 285 3.64 -13.82 -18.43
C ALA A 285 3.71 -15.36 -18.38
N LEU A 286 2.58 -16.04 -18.23
CA LEU A 286 2.51 -17.50 -18.18
C LEU A 286 2.24 -18.15 -19.53
N GLU A 287 1.51 -17.50 -20.45
CA GLU A 287 0.93 -18.13 -21.66
C GLU A 287 0.91 -17.20 -22.90
N HIS A 288 1.89 -16.30 -23.04
CA HIS A 288 1.98 -15.33 -24.15
C HIS A 288 1.98 -15.97 -25.55
N ALA A 289 2.72 -17.08 -25.74
CA ALA A 289 2.98 -17.71 -27.05
C ALA A 289 1.75 -18.42 -27.69
N GLY A 290 0.64 -18.52 -26.96
CA GLY A 290 -0.61 -19.15 -27.40
C GLY A 290 -1.16 -20.15 -26.39
N LEU A 291 -2.46 -20.45 -26.53
CA LEU A 291 -3.19 -21.44 -25.72
C LEU A 291 -2.41 -22.77 -25.58
N GLY A 292 -2.18 -23.19 -24.34
CA GLY A 292 -1.46 -24.40 -23.95
C GLY A 292 0.07 -24.30 -24.01
N LYS A 293 0.66 -23.14 -24.30
CA LYS A 293 2.11 -22.94 -24.42
C LYS A 293 2.65 -22.12 -23.25
N TYR A 294 3.03 -22.81 -22.19
CA TYR A 294 3.48 -22.17 -20.95
C TYR A 294 4.96 -21.74 -20.98
N ASP A 295 5.26 -20.56 -20.44
CA ASP A 295 6.65 -20.09 -20.25
C ASP A 295 7.28 -20.71 -18.99
N TYR A 296 7.81 -21.92 -19.15
CA TYR A 296 8.56 -22.60 -18.09
C TYR A 296 9.87 -21.90 -17.72
N ALA A 297 10.44 -21.05 -18.58
CA ALA A 297 11.67 -20.31 -18.27
C ALA A 297 11.38 -19.16 -17.30
N TYR A 298 10.25 -18.47 -17.47
CA TYR A 298 9.73 -17.51 -16.50
C TYR A 298 9.34 -18.19 -15.17
N MET A 299 8.67 -19.35 -15.20
CA MET A 299 8.37 -20.11 -13.97
C MET A 299 9.64 -20.53 -13.20
N GLU A 300 10.71 -20.93 -13.89
CA GLU A 300 12.01 -21.26 -13.26
C GLU A 300 12.73 -20.01 -12.72
N TYR A 301 12.59 -18.85 -13.37
CA TYR A 301 13.02 -17.57 -12.80
C TYR A 301 12.24 -17.25 -11.50
N LEU A 302 10.92 -17.39 -11.49
CA LEU A 302 10.08 -17.14 -10.31
C LEU A 302 10.43 -18.09 -9.16
N LYS A 303 10.71 -19.35 -9.45
CA LYS A 303 11.15 -20.33 -8.45
C LYS A 303 12.49 -19.98 -7.81
N LYS A 304 13.46 -19.47 -8.60
CA LYS A 304 14.73 -18.94 -8.07
C LYS A 304 14.51 -17.70 -7.21
N LEU A 305 13.65 -16.78 -7.66
CA LEU A 305 13.27 -15.59 -6.90
C LEU A 305 12.61 -15.98 -5.56
N CYS A 306 11.73 -16.97 -5.53
CA CYS A 306 11.13 -17.50 -4.30
C CYS A 306 12.21 -17.96 -3.31
N GLY A 307 13.24 -18.68 -3.76
CA GLY A 307 14.36 -19.10 -2.90
C GLY A 307 15.12 -17.91 -2.27
N VAL A 308 15.29 -16.80 -2.99
CA VAL A 308 15.90 -15.58 -2.42
C VAL A 308 14.93 -14.90 -1.43
N ILE A 309 13.63 -14.89 -1.72
CA ILE A 309 12.59 -14.34 -0.83
C ILE A 309 12.51 -15.13 0.49
N GLU A 310 12.64 -16.46 0.45
CA GLU A 310 12.73 -17.32 1.64
C GLU A 310 13.96 -16.99 2.49
N GLN A 311 15.13 -16.80 1.88
CA GLN A 311 16.36 -16.40 2.58
C GLN A 311 16.24 -15.04 3.28
N HIS A 312 15.34 -14.17 2.82
CA HIS A 312 15.04 -12.88 3.45
C HIS A 312 13.93 -12.97 4.52
N GLY A 313 13.39 -14.16 4.79
CA GLY A 313 12.36 -14.38 5.80
C GLY A 313 10.96 -13.91 5.40
N MET A 314 10.74 -13.70 4.10
CA MET A 314 9.53 -13.08 3.56
C MET A 314 8.51 -14.13 3.10
N ARG A 315 7.31 -13.67 2.74
CA ARG A 315 6.22 -14.50 2.20
C ARG A 315 5.53 -13.82 1.02
N ILE A 316 4.91 -14.64 0.17
CA ILE A 316 4.35 -14.25 -1.12
C ILE A 316 2.86 -14.63 -1.19
N ILE A 317 2.06 -13.69 -1.69
CA ILE A 317 0.74 -13.94 -2.28
C ILE A 317 0.94 -13.77 -3.78
N ILE A 318 0.71 -14.81 -4.59
CA ILE A 318 0.77 -14.69 -6.06
C ILE A 318 -0.50 -13.97 -6.50
N ASP A 319 -0.36 -12.81 -7.12
CA ASP A 319 -1.48 -12.05 -7.67
C ASP A 319 -1.63 -12.35 -9.15
N ALA A 320 -2.79 -12.89 -9.53
CA ALA A 320 -3.21 -13.13 -10.91
C ALA A 320 -3.63 -11.81 -11.60
N HIS A 321 -2.64 -10.94 -11.80
CA HIS A 321 -2.85 -9.51 -12.03
C HIS A 321 -3.42 -9.20 -13.42
N GLN A 322 -4.33 -8.23 -13.48
CA GLN A 322 -4.83 -7.62 -14.71
C GLN A 322 -5.29 -6.19 -14.48
N ASP A 323 -5.28 -5.41 -15.55
CA ASP A 323 -6.02 -4.15 -15.69
C ASP A 323 -6.69 -4.15 -17.07
N ILE A 324 -7.97 -3.80 -17.19
CA ILE A 324 -8.65 -3.64 -18.50
C ILE A 324 -8.38 -4.85 -19.41
N TRP A 325 -8.44 -6.06 -18.85
CA TRP A 325 -8.21 -7.33 -19.52
C TRP A 325 -6.78 -7.62 -20.00
N SER A 326 -6.12 -6.75 -20.76
CA SER A 326 -4.87 -7.05 -21.49
C SER A 326 -4.08 -5.79 -21.87
N ARG A 327 -2.78 -5.98 -22.12
CA ARG A 327 -1.88 -4.94 -22.64
C ARG A 327 -2.38 -4.32 -23.95
N VAL A 328 -2.83 -5.16 -24.89
CA VAL A 328 -3.38 -4.72 -26.18
C VAL A 328 -4.80 -4.12 -26.08
N THR A 329 -5.46 -4.18 -24.93
CA THR A 329 -6.74 -3.47 -24.67
C THR A 329 -6.57 -2.18 -23.86
N GLY A 330 -5.33 -1.83 -23.49
CA GLY A 330 -4.99 -0.59 -22.79
C GLY A 330 -4.62 -0.74 -21.31
N GLY A 331 -4.40 -1.98 -20.83
CA GLY A 331 -4.03 -2.26 -19.44
C GLY A 331 -3.00 -3.40 -19.31
N SER A 332 -3.31 -4.48 -18.60
CA SER A 332 -2.39 -5.61 -18.40
C SER A 332 -3.17 -6.89 -18.12
N GLY A 333 -2.51 -8.06 -18.11
CA GLY A 333 -3.14 -9.30 -17.65
C GLY A 333 -3.18 -10.41 -18.70
N ALA A 334 -4.29 -10.56 -19.41
CA ALA A 334 -4.52 -11.64 -20.37
C ALA A 334 -3.62 -11.54 -21.61
N PRO A 335 -3.14 -12.67 -22.16
CA PRO A 335 -2.34 -12.70 -23.38
C PRO A 335 -3.17 -12.26 -24.61
N ALA A 336 -2.51 -11.62 -25.57
CA ALA A 336 -3.15 -11.04 -26.75
C ALA A 336 -3.88 -12.07 -27.64
N TRP A 337 -3.54 -13.36 -27.56
CA TRP A 337 -4.27 -14.42 -28.27
C TRP A 337 -5.73 -14.54 -27.81
N THR A 338 -6.08 -14.13 -26.58
CA THR A 338 -7.49 -14.07 -26.14
C THR A 338 -8.27 -13.05 -26.96
N VAL A 339 -7.64 -11.92 -27.28
CA VAL A 339 -8.23 -10.80 -28.01
C VAL A 339 -8.43 -11.17 -29.49
N THR A 340 -7.45 -11.82 -30.12
CA THR A 340 -7.60 -12.33 -31.50
C THR A 340 -8.58 -13.51 -31.59
N MET A 341 -8.65 -14.37 -30.58
CA MET A 341 -9.59 -15.49 -30.50
C MET A 341 -11.05 -15.02 -30.36
N ALA A 342 -11.29 -13.88 -29.69
CA ALA A 342 -12.59 -13.19 -29.70
C ALA A 342 -12.92 -12.49 -31.04
N GLY A 343 -12.00 -12.51 -32.01
CA GLY A 343 -12.19 -12.03 -33.38
C GLY A 343 -11.69 -10.61 -33.66
N TYR A 344 -10.99 -9.97 -32.71
CA TYR A 344 -10.42 -8.64 -32.89
C TYR A 344 -9.10 -8.67 -33.69
N ASP A 345 -8.80 -7.55 -34.37
CA ASP A 345 -7.48 -7.25 -34.92
C ASP A 345 -6.75 -6.32 -33.95
N LEU A 346 -5.61 -6.77 -33.42
CA LEU A 346 -4.86 -6.07 -32.38
C LEU A 346 -4.45 -4.65 -32.79
N ARG A 347 -4.10 -4.44 -34.06
CA ARG A 347 -3.62 -3.15 -34.55
C ARG A 347 -4.76 -2.17 -34.83
N HIS A 348 -6.00 -2.66 -35.01
CA HIS A 348 -7.15 -1.79 -35.30
C HIS A 348 -7.95 -1.38 -34.06
N LEU A 349 -7.69 -1.97 -32.89
CA LEU A 349 -8.45 -1.70 -31.65
C LEU A 349 -8.52 -0.21 -31.28
N ASP A 350 -7.40 0.47 -31.36
CA ASP A 350 -7.29 1.91 -31.10
C ASP A 350 -7.87 2.72 -32.27
N ASP A 351 -7.51 2.43 -33.53
CA ASP A 351 -8.10 3.08 -34.72
C ASP A 351 -9.66 3.01 -34.79
N ALA A 352 -10.26 2.05 -34.10
CA ALA A 352 -11.69 1.82 -33.99
C ALA A 352 -12.32 2.28 -32.65
N ALA A 353 -11.58 3.00 -31.81
CA ALA A 353 -12.02 3.45 -30.48
C ALA A 353 -12.47 2.33 -29.50
N ALA A 354 -12.10 1.08 -29.79
CA ALA A 354 -12.48 -0.12 -29.04
C ALA A 354 -11.54 -0.42 -27.85
N ALA A 355 -10.35 0.18 -27.84
CA ALA A 355 -9.36 0.19 -26.76
C ALA A 355 -8.69 1.58 -26.68
N TYR A 356 -7.82 1.81 -25.69
CA TYR A 356 -6.98 3.01 -25.61
C TYR A 356 -5.51 2.61 -25.41
N HIS A 357 -4.69 2.75 -26.45
CA HIS A 357 -3.26 2.37 -26.40
C HIS A 357 -2.42 3.52 -25.85
N TYR A 358 -2.40 3.66 -24.51
CA TYR A 358 -1.68 4.74 -23.83
C TYR A 358 -0.21 4.92 -24.28
N PRO A 359 0.63 3.86 -24.41
CA PRO A 359 2.02 4.01 -24.83
C PRO A 359 2.20 4.58 -26.25
N LEU A 360 1.48 4.01 -27.22
CA LEU A 360 1.66 4.31 -28.65
C LEU A 360 1.09 5.69 -29.07
N ARG A 361 0.56 6.47 -28.12
CA ARG A 361 -0.07 7.77 -28.35
C ARG A 361 0.85 8.77 -29.06
N HIS A 362 2.14 8.76 -28.72
CA HIS A 362 3.12 9.72 -29.23
C HIS A 362 3.47 9.46 -30.70
N GLN A 363 3.28 8.21 -31.17
CA GLN A 363 3.60 7.81 -32.55
C GLN A 363 2.43 7.99 -33.53
N LYS A 364 1.17 7.85 -33.08
CA LYS A 364 0.00 7.78 -33.98
C LYS A 364 -0.63 9.13 -34.38
N GLY A 365 -0.06 10.24 -33.91
CA GLY A 365 -0.60 11.59 -34.12
C GLY A 365 -1.91 11.81 -33.37
N SER A 366 -2.77 12.72 -33.86
CA SER A 366 -4.12 12.87 -33.31
C SER A 366 -4.95 11.62 -33.61
N ASN A 367 -4.93 10.70 -32.66
CA ASN A 367 -5.87 9.59 -32.58
C ASN A 367 -7.32 10.11 -32.58
N TRP A 368 -8.23 9.24 -32.96
CA TRP A 368 -9.70 9.39 -32.86
C TRP A 368 -10.20 10.03 -31.54
N SER A 369 -9.39 9.94 -30.47
CA SER A 369 -9.68 10.42 -29.12
C SER A 369 -8.98 11.70 -28.70
N ALA A 370 -8.06 12.30 -29.47
CA ALA A 370 -7.18 13.35 -28.92
C ALA A 370 -6.92 14.53 -29.85
N GLN A 371 -7.47 15.70 -29.50
CA GLN A 371 -6.94 16.99 -29.94
C GLN A 371 -5.86 17.47 -28.94
N PRO A 372 -4.82 18.19 -29.40
CA PRO A 372 -3.89 18.87 -28.50
C PRO A 372 -4.64 19.77 -27.51
N GLY A 373 -4.44 19.58 -26.21
CA GLY A 373 -5.12 20.32 -25.14
C GLY A 373 -6.45 19.72 -24.64
N ASP A 374 -6.90 18.55 -25.10
CA ASP A 374 -8.07 17.87 -24.50
C ASP A 374 -7.81 17.36 -23.05
N GLY A 375 -6.56 17.36 -22.56
CA GLY A 375 -6.23 16.97 -21.17
C GLY A 375 -6.16 15.46 -20.93
N LEU A 376 -5.89 14.69 -21.99
CA LEU A 376 -5.85 13.22 -22.04
C LEU A 376 -4.51 12.62 -21.64
N GLU A 377 -3.60 13.49 -21.20
CA GLU A 377 -2.17 13.22 -21.11
C GLU A 377 -1.81 12.36 -19.89
N GLU A 378 -2.66 12.30 -18.86
CA GLU A 378 -2.40 11.50 -17.64
C GLU A 378 -3.69 10.98 -16.98
N GLY A 379 -3.64 9.76 -16.46
CA GLY A 379 -4.67 9.20 -15.56
C GLY A 379 -6.06 9.00 -16.18
N VAL A 380 -6.16 8.86 -17.50
CA VAL A 380 -7.41 8.52 -18.21
C VAL A 380 -7.62 7.02 -18.42
N TRP A 381 -6.56 6.22 -18.20
CA TRP A 381 -6.56 4.78 -18.43
C TRP A 381 -7.75 4.04 -17.78
N PRO A 382 -8.26 4.37 -16.57
CA PRO A 382 -9.33 3.59 -15.93
C PRO A 382 -10.68 3.58 -16.68
N SER A 383 -10.94 4.54 -17.58
CA SER A 383 -12.15 4.48 -18.45
C SER A 383 -12.00 3.51 -19.64
N GLY A 384 -10.90 2.75 -19.68
CA GLY A 384 -10.65 1.63 -20.59
C GLY A 384 -11.62 0.46 -20.37
N TYR A 385 -12.07 0.20 -19.14
CA TYR A 385 -13.02 -0.87 -18.81
C TYR A 385 -14.36 -0.73 -19.55
N GLN A 386 -14.79 0.50 -19.85
CA GLN A 386 -16.01 0.83 -20.59
C GLN A 386 -15.82 0.77 -22.12
N LYS A 387 -14.60 0.58 -22.63
CA LYS A 387 -14.35 0.42 -24.06
C LYS A 387 -14.80 -0.95 -24.53
N SER A 388 -15.28 -1.03 -25.77
CA SER A 388 -16.02 -2.20 -26.23
C SER A 388 -15.20 -3.48 -26.33
N CYS A 389 -13.87 -3.41 -26.49
CA CYS A 389 -13.03 -4.61 -26.48
C CYS A 389 -12.96 -5.22 -25.07
N ALA A 390 -12.54 -4.46 -24.07
CA ALA A 390 -12.41 -4.93 -22.69
C ALA A 390 -13.75 -5.36 -22.09
N ALA A 391 -14.82 -4.57 -22.29
CA ALA A 391 -16.16 -4.92 -21.83
C ALA A 391 -16.70 -6.20 -22.50
N THR A 392 -16.42 -6.40 -23.79
CA THR A 392 -16.78 -7.64 -24.51
C THR A 392 -16.02 -8.83 -23.95
N LEU A 393 -14.70 -8.74 -23.82
CA LEU A 393 -13.84 -9.84 -23.36
C LEU A 393 -14.19 -10.29 -21.94
N ALA A 394 -14.40 -9.35 -21.01
CA ALA A 394 -14.91 -9.65 -19.67
C ALA A 394 -16.27 -10.36 -19.71
N THR A 395 -17.21 -9.90 -20.54
CA THR A 395 -18.53 -10.55 -20.69
C THR A 395 -18.41 -11.98 -21.23
N LEU A 396 -17.52 -12.21 -22.20
CA LEU A 396 -17.25 -13.52 -22.78
C LEU A 396 -16.59 -14.47 -21.76
N PHE A 397 -15.67 -13.96 -20.94
CA PHE A 397 -15.00 -14.73 -19.90
C PHE A 397 -15.93 -15.17 -18.77
N TRP A 398 -16.83 -14.28 -18.31
CA TRP A 398 -17.74 -14.60 -17.21
C TRP A 398 -18.98 -15.38 -17.68
N ALA A 399 -19.58 -14.98 -18.82
CA ALA A 399 -20.91 -15.42 -19.23
C ALA A 399 -21.06 -15.64 -20.76
N GLY A 400 -19.97 -15.92 -21.48
CA GLY A 400 -19.99 -16.19 -22.92
C GLY A 400 -20.91 -17.36 -23.32
N SER A 401 -21.11 -18.36 -22.46
CA SER A 401 -22.05 -19.46 -22.71
C SER A 401 -23.53 -19.05 -22.61
N VAL A 402 -23.83 -17.95 -21.92
CA VAL A 402 -25.18 -17.41 -21.70
C VAL A 402 -25.51 -16.32 -22.72
N PHE A 403 -24.58 -15.38 -22.96
CA PHE A 403 -24.83 -14.20 -23.79
C PHE A 403 -24.19 -14.26 -25.18
N ALA A 404 -23.25 -15.16 -25.45
CA ALA A 404 -22.69 -15.40 -26.77
C ALA A 404 -22.60 -16.91 -27.09
N PRO A 405 -23.72 -17.67 -26.95
CA PRO A 405 -23.71 -19.13 -27.15
C PRO A 405 -23.20 -19.54 -28.53
N GLY A 406 -23.38 -18.71 -29.57
CA GLY A 406 -22.87 -18.97 -30.92
C GLY A 406 -21.36 -18.78 -31.10
N LEU A 407 -20.66 -18.17 -30.13
CA LEU A 407 -19.22 -17.93 -30.21
C LEU A 407 -18.41 -19.13 -29.70
N THR A 408 -18.15 -20.06 -30.61
CA THR A 408 -17.36 -21.28 -30.32
C THR A 408 -15.99 -21.28 -31.00
N ILE A 409 -14.99 -21.81 -30.28
CA ILE A 409 -13.64 -22.14 -30.77
C ILE A 409 -13.53 -23.67 -30.74
N ASP A 410 -13.25 -24.29 -31.89
CA ASP A 410 -13.16 -25.75 -32.05
C ASP A 410 -14.33 -26.53 -31.44
N GLY A 411 -15.55 -26.01 -31.61
CA GLY A 411 -16.79 -26.59 -31.09
C GLY A 411 -17.06 -26.35 -29.60
N ARG A 412 -16.19 -25.64 -28.88
CA ARG A 412 -16.33 -25.27 -27.46
C ARG A 412 -16.70 -23.80 -27.31
N ASN A 413 -17.64 -23.45 -26.44
CA ASN A 413 -17.93 -22.02 -26.19
C ASN A 413 -16.69 -21.30 -25.59
N ILE A 414 -16.44 -20.07 -26.06
CA ILE A 414 -15.27 -19.27 -25.69
C ILE A 414 -15.10 -19.05 -24.18
N GLN A 415 -16.19 -19.00 -23.41
CA GLN A 415 -16.14 -18.88 -21.95
C GLN A 415 -15.33 -20.02 -21.32
N HIS A 416 -15.65 -21.26 -21.68
CA HIS A 416 -14.98 -22.44 -21.13
C HIS A 416 -13.52 -22.53 -21.61
N VAL A 417 -13.24 -22.10 -22.84
CA VAL A 417 -11.86 -22.04 -23.37
C VAL A 417 -11.01 -21.06 -22.55
N PHE A 418 -11.49 -19.83 -22.31
CA PHE A 418 -10.74 -18.85 -21.53
C PHE A 418 -10.64 -19.24 -20.04
N GLN A 419 -11.74 -19.66 -19.40
CA GLN A 419 -11.73 -20.03 -17.98
C GLN A 419 -10.81 -21.24 -17.73
N GLU A 420 -10.84 -22.28 -18.57
CA GLU A 420 -9.93 -23.42 -18.41
C GLU A 420 -8.48 -23.07 -18.70
N ALA A 421 -8.20 -22.22 -19.69
CA ALA A 421 -6.84 -21.79 -20.00
C ALA A 421 -6.23 -20.99 -18.83
N TYR A 422 -6.98 -20.01 -18.31
CA TYR A 422 -6.60 -19.22 -17.13
C TYR A 422 -6.33 -20.10 -15.92
N ILE A 423 -7.29 -20.97 -15.55
CA ILE A 423 -7.14 -21.88 -14.40
C ILE A 423 -5.92 -22.80 -14.59
N ARG A 424 -5.69 -23.33 -15.80
CA ARG A 424 -4.52 -24.17 -16.07
C ARG A 424 -3.21 -23.39 -15.97
N ALA A 425 -3.10 -22.19 -16.52
CA ALA A 425 -1.88 -21.39 -16.46
C ALA A 425 -1.43 -21.14 -15.00
N TYR A 426 -2.35 -20.71 -14.13
CA TYR A 426 -2.04 -20.51 -12.71
C TYR A 426 -1.91 -21.83 -11.92
N ALA A 427 -2.60 -22.90 -12.29
CA ALA A 427 -2.37 -24.23 -11.72
C ALA A 427 -0.97 -24.78 -12.07
N GLU A 428 -0.49 -24.58 -13.29
CA GLU A 428 0.88 -24.92 -13.69
C GLU A 428 1.93 -24.11 -12.90
N LEU A 429 1.68 -22.82 -12.69
CA LEU A 429 2.52 -21.99 -11.80
C LEU A 429 2.49 -22.50 -10.35
N ALA A 430 1.31 -22.77 -9.79
CA ALA A 430 1.15 -23.31 -8.44
C ALA A 430 1.88 -24.65 -8.27
N ARG A 431 1.78 -25.54 -9.27
CA ARG A 431 2.54 -26.80 -9.32
C ARG A 431 4.05 -26.54 -9.28
N TYR A 432 4.54 -25.59 -10.09
CA TYR A 432 5.97 -25.26 -10.22
C TYR A 432 6.56 -24.63 -8.95
N LEU A 433 5.78 -23.76 -8.29
CA LEU A 433 6.18 -23.07 -7.06
C LEU A 433 5.85 -23.85 -5.78
N SER A 434 5.05 -24.92 -5.83
CA SER A 434 4.62 -25.70 -4.65
C SER A 434 5.72 -26.22 -3.71
N PRO A 435 6.99 -26.43 -4.13
CA PRO A 435 8.08 -26.75 -3.19
C PRO A 435 8.54 -25.56 -2.32
N SER A 436 8.10 -24.34 -2.62
CA SER A 436 8.48 -23.12 -1.89
C SER A 436 7.58 -22.89 -0.68
N HIS A 437 8.20 -22.69 0.47
CA HIS A 437 7.55 -22.22 1.69
C HIS A 437 7.27 -20.71 1.67
N ALA A 438 7.82 -19.95 0.72
CA ALA A 438 7.48 -18.54 0.57
C ALA A 438 6.02 -18.32 0.11
N VAL A 439 5.45 -19.21 -0.71
CA VAL A 439 4.12 -19.02 -1.28
C VAL A 439 3.02 -19.41 -0.28
N LEU A 440 2.23 -18.42 0.14
CA LEU A 440 1.09 -18.63 1.05
C LEU A 440 -0.23 -18.83 0.30
N ALA A 441 -0.43 -18.10 -0.79
CA ALA A 441 -1.75 -17.92 -1.38
C ALA A 441 -1.70 -17.55 -2.86
N PHE A 442 -2.82 -17.76 -3.54
CA PHE A 442 -3.11 -17.22 -4.86
C PHE A 442 -4.30 -16.25 -4.76
N ASP A 443 -4.11 -15.04 -5.28
CA ASP A 443 -5.17 -14.09 -5.58
C ASP A 443 -5.81 -14.45 -6.91
N LEU A 444 -7.14 -14.47 -6.93
CA LEU A 444 -7.88 -15.09 -8.01
C LEU A 444 -7.86 -14.28 -9.30
N ILE A 445 -8.05 -12.97 -9.19
CA ILE A 445 -7.95 -11.99 -10.27
C ILE A 445 -7.94 -10.61 -9.62
N ASN A 446 -6.97 -9.77 -9.98
CA ASN A 446 -6.93 -8.38 -9.57
C ASN A 446 -8.11 -7.60 -10.15
N GLU A 447 -8.80 -6.81 -9.33
CA GLU A 447 -9.85 -5.84 -9.68
C GLU A 447 -10.85 -6.35 -10.75
N PRO A 448 -11.63 -7.42 -10.45
CA PRO A 448 -12.51 -8.05 -11.44
C PRO A 448 -13.54 -7.05 -12.00
N HIS A 449 -13.82 -7.14 -13.30
CA HIS A 449 -14.84 -6.33 -13.96
C HIS A 449 -15.89 -7.22 -14.64
N ARG A 450 -17.19 -6.90 -14.46
CA ARG A 450 -18.32 -7.70 -14.97
C ARG A 450 -18.63 -7.52 -16.46
N GLY A 451 -18.00 -6.54 -17.13
CA GLY A 451 -18.25 -6.23 -18.54
C GLY A 451 -19.64 -5.64 -18.74
N TYR A 452 -20.44 -6.24 -19.62
CA TYR A 452 -21.84 -5.86 -19.86
C TYR A 452 -22.85 -6.63 -19.00
N ILE A 453 -22.41 -7.57 -18.14
CA ILE A 453 -23.33 -8.34 -17.29
C ILE A 453 -24.02 -7.39 -16.31
N GLU A 454 -25.35 -7.53 -16.17
CA GLU A 454 -26.21 -6.60 -15.42
C GLU A 454 -26.18 -5.14 -15.92
N LEU A 455 -25.89 -4.91 -17.22
CA LEU A 455 -25.90 -3.57 -17.80
C LEU A 455 -27.22 -2.83 -17.57
N ASP A 456 -27.18 -1.71 -16.86
CA ASP A 456 -28.33 -0.85 -16.55
C ASP A 456 -28.99 -0.25 -17.80
N SER A 457 -28.18 0.15 -18.79
CA SER A 457 -28.66 0.77 -20.03
C SER A 457 -27.65 0.66 -21.16
N PHE A 458 -28.11 0.37 -22.38
CA PHE A 458 -27.28 0.45 -23.59
C PHE A 458 -26.89 1.88 -23.98
N GLU A 459 -27.61 2.89 -23.49
CA GLU A 459 -27.46 4.30 -23.88
C GLU A 459 -26.56 5.10 -22.93
N ARG A 460 -26.21 4.54 -21.76
CA ARG A 460 -25.29 5.17 -20.79
C ARG A 460 -24.74 4.14 -19.79
N TRP A 461 -23.52 4.39 -19.32
CA TRP A 461 -22.98 3.75 -18.12
C TRP A 461 -23.59 4.36 -16.84
N ASN A 462 -23.47 3.68 -15.71
CA ASN A 462 -23.97 4.14 -14.43
C ASN A 462 -22.92 5.03 -13.75
N TYR A 463 -23.21 6.33 -13.69
CA TYR A 463 -22.28 7.34 -13.16
C TYR A 463 -21.88 7.14 -11.68
N ASN A 464 -22.62 6.35 -10.90
CA ASN A 464 -22.32 6.10 -9.49
C ASN A 464 -21.44 4.86 -9.25
N THR A 465 -21.32 3.96 -10.24
CA THR A 465 -20.52 2.72 -10.14
C THR A 465 -19.36 2.69 -11.14
N ASP A 466 -19.53 3.32 -12.30
CA ASP A 466 -18.63 3.18 -13.43
C ASP A 466 -17.80 4.45 -13.61
N LEU A 467 -16.54 4.30 -14.06
CA LEU A 467 -15.60 5.42 -14.15
C LEU A 467 -15.82 6.24 -15.43
N HIS A 468 -16.03 7.54 -15.26
CA HIS A 468 -16.35 8.46 -16.36
C HIS A 468 -15.29 9.54 -16.50
N ILE A 469 -14.31 9.36 -17.40
CA ILE A 469 -13.32 10.38 -17.75
C ILE A 469 -13.01 10.33 -19.25
N ALA A 470 -12.75 11.49 -19.84
CA ALA A 470 -12.49 11.67 -21.27
C ALA A 470 -13.66 11.18 -22.14
N HIS A 471 -13.35 10.42 -23.20
CA HIS A 471 -14.31 9.88 -24.16
C HIS A 471 -15.04 8.67 -23.57
N VAL A 472 -16.30 8.85 -23.18
CA VAL A 472 -17.14 7.79 -22.60
C VAL A 472 -18.26 7.43 -23.61
N PRO A 473 -18.02 6.48 -24.54
CA PRO A 473 -19.09 5.93 -25.36
C PRO A 473 -20.08 5.16 -24.48
N SER A 474 -21.37 5.26 -24.79
CA SER A 474 -22.35 4.30 -24.26
C SER A 474 -22.01 2.88 -24.74
N PRO A 475 -22.51 1.82 -24.07
CA PRO A 475 -22.31 0.44 -24.52
C PRO A 475 -22.61 0.23 -26.01
N VAL A 476 -23.76 0.73 -26.51
CA VAL A 476 -24.12 0.55 -27.93
C VAL A 476 -23.29 1.44 -28.86
N GLN A 477 -22.88 2.63 -28.43
CA GLN A 477 -21.93 3.47 -29.18
C GLN A 477 -20.56 2.79 -29.29
N GLY A 478 -20.07 2.17 -28.22
CA GLY A 478 -18.80 1.42 -28.22
C GLY A 478 -18.84 0.21 -29.17
N MET A 479 -19.97 -0.48 -29.24
CA MET A 479 -20.19 -1.57 -30.22
C MET A 479 -20.20 -1.05 -31.66
N ALA A 480 -20.83 0.12 -31.90
CA ALA A 480 -20.85 0.77 -33.21
C ALA A 480 -19.46 1.23 -33.66
N LEU A 481 -18.71 1.88 -32.77
CA LEU A 481 -17.31 2.29 -32.99
C LEU A 481 -16.43 1.09 -33.34
N GLY A 482 -16.54 -0.01 -32.58
CA GLY A 482 -15.81 -1.25 -32.85
C GLY A 482 -16.15 -1.90 -34.21
N MET A 483 -17.32 -1.60 -34.78
CA MET A 483 -17.70 -2.02 -36.14
C MET A 483 -17.30 -1.00 -37.23
N GLY A 484 -16.66 0.11 -36.88
CA GLY A 484 -16.19 1.14 -37.79
C GLY A 484 -17.19 2.27 -38.06
N TYR A 485 -18.31 2.35 -37.33
CA TYR A 485 -19.33 3.38 -37.55
C TYR A 485 -19.03 4.68 -36.76
N PRO A 486 -19.22 5.86 -37.37
CA PRO A 486 -19.04 7.14 -36.69
C PRO A 486 -20.19 7.43 -35.72
N VAL A 487 -19.86 7.91 -34.51
CA VAL A 487 -20.86 8.31 -33.49
C VAL A 487 -20.36 9.47 -32.63
N SER A 488 -21.29 10.25 -32.09
CA SER A 488 -21.00 11.28 -31.09
C SER A 488 -21.07 10.70 -29.68
N VAL A 489 -19.96 10.77 -28.94
CA VAL A 489 -19.84 10.23 -27.57
C VAL A 489 -19.77 11.36 -26.53
N ALA A 490 -20.12 11.05 -25.28
CA ALA A 490 -19.99 12.02 -24.20
C ALA A 490 -18.52 12.27 -23.81
N TYR A 491 -18.19 13.53 -23.50
CA TYR A 491 -16.88 13.93 -23.01
C TYR A 491 -16.96 14.38 -21.54
N TYR A 492 -16.10 13.82 -20.69
CA TYR A 492 -16.07 14.04 -19.24
C TYR A 492 -14.73 14.63 -18.76
N GLU A 493 -14.80 15.70 -17.98
CA GLU A 493 -13.64 16.35 -17.33
C GLU A 493 -13.72 16.25 -15.80
N ARG A 494 -12.56 16.29 -15.14
CA ARG A 494 -12.41 16.33 -13.67
C ARG A 494 -13.18 17.52 -13.06
N SER A 495 -13.88 17.32 -11.95
CA SER A 495 -14.78 18.36 -11.39
C SER A 495 -14.89 18.35 -9.85
N PHE A 496 -15.72 19.24 -9.29
CA PHE A 496 -16.09 19.24 -7.87
C PHE A 496 -17.54 19.77 -7.74
N PRO A 497 -18.41 19.21 -6.86
CA PRO A 497 -18.15 18.17 -5.86
C PRO A 497 -18.04 16.74 -6.39
N PHE A 498 -18.55 16.47 -7.59
CA PHE A 498 -18.47 15.14 -8.21
C PHE A 498 -17.10 14.90 -8.87
N PRO A 499 -16.56 13.65 -8.90
CA PRO A 499 -15.22 13.37 -9.42
C PRO A 499 -14.98 13.92 -10.83
N THR A 500 -15.97 13.77 -11.72
CA THR A 500 -15.98 14.35 -13.07
C THR A 500 -17.33 15.02 -13.36
N ARG A 501 -17.49 15.55 -14.58
CA ARG A 501 -18.76 16.03 -15.14
C ARG A 501 -18.72 15.92 -16.66
N LYS A 502 -19.87 15.70 -17.30
CA LYS A 502 -19.98 15.84 -18.77
C LYS A 502 -19.82 17.32 -19.15
N THR A 503 -18.84 17.64 -19.98
CA THR A 503 -18.58 19.01 -20.47
C THR A 503 -18.94 19.20 -21.94
N GLY A 504 -19.13 18.11 -22.68
CA GLY A 504 -19.63 18.17 -24.04
C GLY A 504 -19.82 16.79 -24.67
N GLU A 505 -19.81 16.79 -25.99
CA GLU A 505 -19.73 15.58 -26.81
C GLU A 505 -18.60 15.73 -27.83
N ARG A 506 -18.12 14.60 -28.35
CA ARG A 506 -17.07 14.53 -29.38
C ARG A 506 -17.53 13.55 -30.45
N HIS A 507 -17.49 13.98 -31.71
CA HIS A 507 -17.80 13.11 -32.84
C HIS A 507 -16.57 12.29 -33.18
N ILE A 508 -16.68 10.97 -33.07
CA ILE A 508 -15.59 10.04 -33.37
C ILE A 508 -15.91 9.34 -34.69
N THR A 509 -14.95 9.39 -35.62
CA THR A 509 -14.98 8.63 -36.87
C THR A 509 -13.85 7.59 -36.83
N PRO A 510 -14.17 6.29 -36.64
CA PRO A 510 -13.21 5.21 -36.75
C PRO A 510 -12.46 5.22 -38.08
N ARG A 511 -11.16 4.90 -38.07
CA ARG A 511 -10.37 4.72 -39.30
C ARG A 511 -10.57 3.35 -39.92
N ARG A 512 -10.89 2.34 -39.10
CA ARG A 512 -11.08 0.92 -39.45
C ARG A 512 -12.12 0.29 -38.50
N LYS A 513 -12.59 -0.92 -38.81
CA LYS A 513 -13.30 -1.77 -37.82
C LYS A 513 -12.28 -2.44 -36.88
N ALA A 514 -12.67 -2.71 -35.64
CA ALA A 514 -11.83 -3.38 -34.64
C ALA A 514 -11.69 -4.89 -34.87
N PHE A 515 -12.58 -5.48 -35.66
CA PHE A 515 -12.67 -6.93 -35.90
C PHE A 515 -11.93 -7.33 -37.19
N GLN A 516 -11.34 -8.52 -37.19
CA GLN A 516 -10.75 -9.14 -38.38
C GLN A 516 -11.76 -9.19 -39.53
N ASP A 517 -11.30 -9.23 -40.78
CA ASP A 517 -12.20 -9.15 -41.96
C ASP A 517 -13.28 -10.23 -41.98
N THR A 518 -12.91 -11.47 -41.60
CA THR A 518 -13.80 -12.64 -41.49
C THR A 518 -14.63 -12.70 -40.20
N ARG A 519 -14.50 -11.71 -39.31
CA ARG A 519 -15.15 -11.66 -37.99
C ARG A 519 -16.02 -10.41 -37.82
N CYS A 520 -16.91 -10.47 -36.84
CA CYS A 520 -17.94 -9.49 -36.56
C CYS A 520 -18.17 -9.40 -35.05
N CYS A 521 -18.74 -8.30 -34.57
CA CYS A 521 -19.11 -8.12 -33.16
C CYS A 521 -20.02 -9.26 -32.66
N PRO A 522 -19.66 -9.95 -31.56
CA PRO A 522 -20.49 -11.02 -31.00
C PRO A 522 -21.93 -10.57 -30.72
N TRP A 523 -22.10 -9.36 -30.20
CA TRP A 523 -23.41 -8.80 -29.86
C TRP A 523 -24.25 -8.41 -31.09
N LEU A 524 -23.61 -8.16 -32.24
CA LEU A 524 -24.32 -7.99 -33.52
C LEU A 524 -24.80 -9.34 -34.06
N ASN A 525 -23.97 -10.39 -33.95
CA ASN A 525 -24.34 -11.76 -34.35
C ASN A 525 -25.50 -12.33 -33.50
N GLU A 526 -25.50 -12.07 -32.18
CA GLU A 526 -26.56 -12.49 -31.25
C GLU A 526 -27.84 -11.60 -31.31
N GLY A 527 -27.88 -10.67 -32.27
CA GLY A 527 -29.05 -9.81 -32.53
C GLY A 527 -29.38 -8.85 -31.38
N VAL A 528 -28.37 -8.38 -30.63
CA VAL A 528 -28.55 -7.47 -29.48
C VAL A 528 -28.78 -6.03 -29.94
N TRP A 529 -28.09 -5.63 -31.01
CA TRP A 529 -28.18 -4.31 -31.64
C TRP A 529 -27.99 -4.44 -33.16
N ALA A 530 -28.28 -3.37 -33.91
CA ALA A 530 -27.97 -3.26 -35.34
C ALA A 530 -27.69 -1.80 -35.73
N TRP A 531 -27.05 -1.57 -36.88
CA TRP A 531 -26.92 -0.22 -37.46
C TRP A 531 -28.17 0.16 -38.26
N SER A 532 -28.69 1.36 -38.03
CA SER A 532 -29.87 1.92 -38.71
C SER A 532 -29.39 2.89 -39.78
N SER A 533 -29.23 2.41 -41.01
CA SER A 533 -28.73 3.22 -42.14
C SER A 533 -29.63 4.40 -42.51
N ASP A 534 -30.91 4.35 -42.13
CA ASP A 534 -31.91 5.42 -42.28
C ASP A 534 -31.75 6.56 -41.24
N LYS A 535 -31.10 6.29 -40.10
CA LYS A 535 -30.93 7.24 -38.98
C LYS A 535 -29.46 7.49 -38.63
N GLU A 536 -28.54 6.89 -39.38
CA GLU A 536 -27.09 6.91 -39.19
C GLU A 536 -26.67 6.72 -37.72
N LYS A 537 -27.27 5.73 -37.05
CA LYS A 537 -27.01 5.46 -35.63
C LYS A 537 -27.18 3.98 -35.26
N PRO A 538 -26.59 3.52 -34.15
CA PRO A 538 -26.91 2.20 -33.60
C PRO A 538 -28.34 2.18 -33.04
N VAL A 539 -28.99 1.02 -33.14
CA VAL A 539 -30.31 0.74 -32.56
C VAL A 539 -30.22 -0.56 -31.77
N VAL A 540 -30.60 -0.50 -30.50
CA VAL A 540 -30.68 -1.66 -29.61
C VAL A 540 -31.94 -2.45 -29.94
N LEU A 541 -31.77 -3.73 -30.25
CA LEU A 541 -32.86 -4.66 -30.56
C LEU A 541 -33.36 -5.38 -29.30
N ARG A 542 -32.49 -5.57 -28.29
CA ARG A 542 -32.76 -6.35 -27.07
C ARG A 542 -32.31 -5.60 -25.81
N GLN A 543 -33.09 -4.61 -25.37
CA GLN A 543 -32.74 -3.69 -24.28
C GLN A 543 -32.29 -4.35 -22.97
N ASN A 544 -32.86 -5.49 -22.59
CA ASN A 544 -32.54 -6.16 -21.31
C ASN A 544 -31.63 -7.39 -21.51
N TYR A 545 -30.91 -7.49 -22.64
CA TYR A 545 -30.21 -8.73 -23.02
C TYR A 545 -29.24 -9.26 -21.96
N PHE A 546 -28.44 -8.38 -21.36
CA PHE A 546 -27.45 -8.76 -20.34
C PHE A 546 -27.99 -8.78 -18.90
N GLN A 547 -29.28 -8.52 -18.68
CA GLN A 547 -29.93 -8.56 -17.37
C GLN A 547 -30.66 -9.89 -17.11
N PHE A 548 -30.99 -10.64 -18.16
CA PHE A 548 -31.76 -11.88 -18.05
C PHE A 548 -31.14 -12.98 -18.90
N ASN A 549 -31.10 -14.20 -18.37
CA ASN A 549 -30.67 -15.37 -19.12
C ASN A 549 -31.59 -15.54 -20.37
N PRO A 550 -31.04 -15.55 -21.61
CA PRO A 550 -31.87 -15.61 -22.82
C PRO A 550 -32.76 -16.85 -22.93
N VAL A 551 -32.39 -17.94 -22.25
CA VAL A 551 -33.08 -19.23 -22.23
C VAL A 551 -34.04 -19.33 -21.04
N SER A 552 -33.53 -19.25 -19.80
CA SER A 552 -34.38 -19.44 -18.59
C SER A 552 -35.28 -18.24 -18.28
N ARG A 553 -34.97 -17.05 -18.83
CA ARG A 553 -35.63 -15.76 -18.57
C ARG A 553 -35.53 -15.26 -17.13
N GLU A 554 -34.74 -15.92 -16.30
CA GLU A 554 -34.42 -15.46 -14.95
C GLU A 554 -33.45 -14.29 -14.98
N ARG A 555 -33.53 -13.40 -13.98
CA ARG A 555 -32.59 -12.30 -13.82
C ARG A 555 -31.23 -12.84 -13.35
N VAL A 556 -30.18 -12.51 -14.08
CA VAL A 556 -28.81 -12.85 -13.68
C VAL A 556 -28.33 -11.91 -12.58
N GLU A 557 -27.44 -12.41 -11.72
CA GLU A 557 -26.67 -11.62 -10.76
C GLU A 557 -25.20 -12.08 -10.86
N TRP A 558 -24.29 -11.15 -11.17
CA TRP A 558 -22.95 -11.50 -11.63
C TRP A 558 -22.13 -12.27 -10.59
N TYR A 559 -22.23 -11.89 -9.31
CA TYR A 559 -21.49 -12.58 -8.27
C TYR A 559 -21.97 -14.02 -8.10
N ARG A 560 -23.29 -14.22 -7.92
CA ARG A 560 -23.94 -15.53 -7.72
C ARG A 560 -23.75 -16.47 -8.91
N ASP A 561 -23.98 -15.99 -10.12
CA ASP A 561 -24.12 -16.85 -11.30
C ASP A 561 -22.80 -17.11 -12.03
N PHE A 562 -21.81 -16.21 -11.90
CA PHE A 562 -20.55 -16.29 -12.66
C PHE A 562 -19.30 -16.21 -11.78
N TYR A 563 -19.17 -15.19 -10.92
CA TYR A 563 -17.95 -14.97 -10.13
C TYR A 563 -17.67 -16.10 -9.13
N TRP A 564 -18.59 -16.41 -8.21
CA TRP A 564 -18.36 -17.44 -7.17
C TRP A 564 -18.27 -18.88 -7.71
N PRO A 565 -19.02 -19.27 -8.77
CA PRO A 565 -18.78 -20.52 -9.49
C PRO A 565 -17.37 -20.62 -10.09
N PHE A 566 -16.88 -19.55 -10.74
CA PHE A 566 -15.50 -19.49 -11.20
C PHE A 566 -14.51 -19.52 -10.02
N ALA A 567 -14.80 -18.83 -8.91
CA ALA A 567 -13.93 -18.77 -7.75
C ALA A 567 -13.64 -20.13 -7.12
N ARG A 568 -14.67 -20.98 -7.00
CA ARG A 568 -14.47 -22.38 -6.61
C ARG A 568 -13.68 -23.16 -7.65
N SER A 569 -13.95 -22.96 -8.94
CA SER A 569 -13.26 -23.67 -10.03
C SER A 569 -11.77 -23.36 -10.10
N PHE A 570 -11.39 -22.09 -9.88
CA PHE A 570 -10.00 -21.65 -9.76
C PHE A 570 -9.34 -22.25 -8.52
N ALA A 571 -9.95 -22.08 -7.34
CA ALA A 571 -9.44 -22.62 -6.08
C ALA A 571 -9.24 -24.14 -6.12
N ASP A 572 -10.18 -24.87 -6.72
CA ASP A 572 -10.07 -26.32 -6.96
C ASP A 572 -8.89 -26.66 -7.89
N GLY A 573 -8.65 -25.84 -8.92
CA GLY A 573 -7.52 -26.00 -9.85
C GLY A 573 -6.18 -25.82 -9.15
N ILE A 574 -6.01 -24.73 -8.40
CA ILE A 574 -4.81 -24.44 -7.60
C ILE A 574 -4.58 -25.52 -6.54
N SER A 575 -5.63 -25.90 -5.79
CA SER A 575 -5.54 -26.90 -4.72
C SER A 575 -5.15 -28.29 -5.22
N LYS A 576 -5.58 -28.68 -6.43
CA LYS A 576 -5.18 -29.95 -7.07
C LYS A 576 -3.73 -29.94 -7.57
N ALA A 577 -3.19 -28.77 -7.86
CA ALA A 577 -1.84 -28.61 -8.39
C ALA A 577 -0.76 -28.46 -7.28
N ALA A 578 -1.14 -27.93 -6.12
CA ALA A 578 -0.23 -27.73 -5.00
C ALA A 578 0.06 -29.02 -4.23
N TYR A 579 1.34 -29.42 -4.15
CA TYR A 579 1.80 -30.64 -3.47
C TYR A 579 1.42 -30.77 -1.98
N ASN A 580 1.11 -29.65 -1.32
CA ASN A 580 0.83 -29.55 0.12
C ASN A 580 -0.64 -29.22 0.45
N GLY A 581 -1.48 -28.93 -0.54
CA GLY A 581 -2.94 -28.76 -0.38
C GLY A 581 -3.41 -27.64 0.57
N GLN A 582 -2.54 -26.73 1.00
CA GLN A 582 -2.82 -25.74 2.07
C GLN A 582 -2.73 -24.27 1.63
N LEU A 583 -2.53 -23.99 0.34
CA LEU A 583 -2.56 -22.63 -0.19
C LEU A 583 -3.91 -21.96 0.13
N TRP A 584 -3.85 -20.67 0.45
CA TRP A 584 -5.05 -19.85 0.65
C TRP A 584 -5.57 -19.30 -0.67
N ASN A 585 -6.88 -19.09 -0.74
CA ASN A 585 -7.54 -18.50 -1.90
C ASN A 585 -7.94 -17.08 -1.53
N VAL A 586 -7.26 -16.09 -2.11
CA VAL A 586 -7.61 -14.68 -1.95
C VAL A 586 -8.60 -14.30 -3.04
N VAL A 587 -9.64 -13.55 -2.67
CA VAL A 587 -10.67 -13.07 -3.60
C VAL A 587 -10.99 -11.61 -3.36
N GLU A 588 -11.31 -10.90 -4.44
CA GLU A 588 -11.57 -9.46 -4.45
C GLU A 588 -13.03 -9.16 -4.84
N PRO A 589 -13.66 -8.11 -4.28
CA PRO A 589 -14.87 -7.55 -4.85
C PRO A 589 -14.51 -6.68 -6.07
N ILE A 590 -15.50 -6.17 -6.79
CA ILE A 590 -15.25 -5.02 -7.66
C ILE A 590 -14.71 -3.87 -6.78
N PRO A 591 -13.66 -3.13 -7.18
CA PRO A 591 -13.06 -2.09 -6.35
C PRO A 591 -14.08 -1.08 -5.84
N ASN A 592 -14.00 -0.74 -4.55
CA ASN A 592 -14.93 0.16 -3.84
C ASN A 592 -16.39 -0.36 -3.66
N GLU A 593 -16.77 -1.51 -4.23
CA GLU A 593 -18.00 -2.22 -3.87
C GLU A 593 -17.84 -2.95 -2.51
N PHE A 594 -18.95 -3.47 -1.97
CA PHE A 594 -18.92 -4.38 -0.82
C PHE A 594 -19.12 -5.81 -1.31
N PHE A 595 -18.48 -6.79 -0.67
CA PHE A 595 -18.76 -8.20 -0.94
C PHE A 595 -20.26 -8.50 -0.76
N PRO A 596 -20.91 -9.20 -1.71
CA PRO A 596 -22.29 -9.65 -1.56
C PRO A 596 -22.40 -10.69 -0.44
N HIS A 597 -23.61 -10.97 0.01
CA HIS A 597 -23.84 -12.12 0.88
C HIS A 597 -23.75 -13.43 0.10
N VAL A 598 -22.93 -14.36 0.58
CA VAL A 598 -22.67 -15.65 -0.07
C VAL A 598 -22.74 -16.76 0.97
N PRO A 599 -23.58 -17.80 0.80
CA PRO A 599 -23.60 -18.96 1.68
C PRO A 599 -22.23 -19.64 1.79
N ALA A 600 -21.84 -20.09 2.98
CA ALA A 600 -20.50 -20.68 3.22
C ALA A 600 -20.17 -21.88 2.29
N LEU A 601 -21.17 -22.69 1.93
CA LEU A 601 -21.04 -23.83 1.02
C LEU A 601 -20.69 -23.44 -0.44
N LEU A 602 -20.92 -22.18 -0.84
CA LEU A 602 -20.65 -21.69 -2.20
C LEU A 602 -19.31 -20.96 -2.32
N ARG A 603 -18.51 -20.94 -1.24
CA ARG A 603 -17.21 -20.26 -1.19
C ARG A 603 -16.05 -21.23 -1.41
N PRO A 604 -14.89 -20.77 -1.90
CA PRO A 604 -13.65 -21.53 -1.84
C PRO A 604 -13.27 -21.94 -0.40
N HIS A 605 -12.52 -23.04 -0.29
CA HIS A 605 -11.83 -23.37 0.95
C HIS A 605 -10.66 -22.41 1.19
N ASN A 606 -10.20 -22.28 2.44
CA ASN A 606 -9.09 -21.39 2.84
C ASN A 606 -9.25 -19.94 2.32
N LEU A 607 -10.46 -19.39 2.40
CA LEU A 607 -10.80 -18.08 1.82
C LEU A 607 -10.25 -16.91 2.65
N ILE A 608 -9.64 -15.94 1.95
CA ILE A 608 -9.31 -14.61 2.47
C ILE A 608 -10.02 -13.57 1.62
N ALA A 609 -10.65 -12.58 2.27
CA ALA A 609 -11.29 -11.47 1.56
C ALA A 609 -10.30 -10.31 1.37
N SER A 610 -10.08 -9.91 0.11
CA SER A 610 -9.18 -8.82 -0.28
C SER A 610 -9.93 -7.64 -0.90
N PRO A 611 -10.40 -6.68 -0.09
CA PRO A 611 -10.94 -5.44 -0.61
C PRO A 611 -9.81 -4.44 -0.91
N HIS A 612 -9.94 -3.69 -2.01
CA HIS A 612 -9.09 -2.54 -2.32
C HIS A 612 -9.73 -1.22 -1.85
N TRP A 613 -8.91 -0.23 -1.51
CA TRP A 613 -9.39 1.10 -1.14
C TRP A 613 -8.43 2.21 -1.55
N TYR A 614 -8.99 3.29 -2.13
CA TYR A 614 -8.28 4.50 -2.52
C TYR A 614 -9.13 5.75 -2.19
N ASP A 615 -8.49 6.88 -1.86
CA ASP A 615 -9.18 8.19 -1.87
C ASP A 615 -9.44 8.58 -3.33
N LEU A 616 -10.65 8.35 -3.81
CA LEU A 616 -11.09 8.68 -5.16
C LEU A 616 -10.94 10.17 -5.51
N ASN A 617 -11.07 11.10 -4.55
CA ASN A 617 -10.88 12.52 -4.82
C ASN A 617 -9.40 12.84 -5.07
N MET A 618 -8.49 12.25 -4.30
CA MET A 618 -7.04 12.37 -4.50
C MET A 618 -6.59 11.67 -5.79
N LEU A 619 -7.02 10.42 -6.00
CA LEU A 619 -6.71 9.59 -7.17
C LEU A 619 -7.08 10.29 -8.48
N PHE A 620 -8.33 10.74 -8.62
CA PHE A 620 -8.81 11.32 -9.87
C PHE A 620 -8.29 12.72 -10.14
N LYS A 621 -8.00 13.52 -9.11
CA LYS A 621 -7.56 14.91 -9.30
C LYS A 621 -6.05 15.09 -9.30
N LYS A 622 -5.31 14.13 -8.73
CA LYS A 622 -3.89 14.29 -8.37
C LYS A 622 -3.67 15.56 -7.53
N VAL A 623 -4.50 15.78 -6.52
CA VAL A 623 -4.41 16.93 -5.60
C VAL A 623 -4.49 16.47 -4.15
N GLY A 624 -3.53 16.92 -3.33
CA GLY A 624 -3.59 16.86 -1.88
C GLY A 624 -3.91 18.24 -1.30
N THR A 625 -4.86 18.32 -0.37
CA THR A 625 -5.25 19.60 0.25
C THR A 625 -5.39 19.47 1.76
N TRP A 626 -5.64 20.59 2.44
CA TRP A 626 -5.96 20.65 3.88
C TRP A 626 -7.33 20.05 4.25
N TRP A 627 -8.06 19.44 3.29
CA TRP A 627 -9.35 18.78 3.51
C TRP A 627 -9.48 17.54 2.60
N SER A 628 -10.41 16.65 2.94
CA SER A 628 -10.74 15.47 2.13
C SER A 628 -12.24 15.22 2.04
N VAL A 629 -12.63 14.32 1.14
CA VAL A 629 -14.03 14.03 0.81
C VAL A 629 -14.31 12.55 0.92
N ASN A 630 -15.41 12.17 1.55
CA ASN A 630 -15.96 10.83 1.45
C ASN A 630 -16.76 10.68 0.14
N VAL A 631 -16.07 10.49 -0.97
CA VAL A 631 -16.66 10.37 -2.33
C VAL A 631 -17.65 9.21 -2.39
N GLN A 632 -17.30 8.05 -1.83
CA GLN A 632 -18.22 6.91 -1.74
C GLN A 632 -19.48 7.24 -0.93
N GLY A 633 -19.33 8.04 0.13
CA GLY A 633 -20.44 8.57 0.92
C GLY A 633 -21.37 9.42 0.05
N LEU A 634 -20.84 10.39 -0.68
CA LEU A 634 -21.61 11.25 -1.60
C LEU A 634 -22.36 10.41 -2.65
N ALA A 635 -21.69 9.46 -3.30
CA ALA A 635 -22.29 8.57 -4.30
C ALA A 635 -23.43 7.71 -3.71
N ARG A 636 -23.36 7.39 -2.40
CA ARG A 636 -24.39 6.66 -1.64
C ARG A 636 -25.38 7.59 -0.92
N GLY A 637 -25.50 8.86 -1.33
CA GLY A 637 -26.52 9.80 -0.85
C GLY A 637 -26.18 10.57 0.44
N MET A 638 -24.93 10.55 0.90
CA MET A 638 -24.48 11.35 2.05
C MET A 638 -24.57 12.86 1.74
N MET A 639 -25.12 13.64 2.66
CA MET A 639 -25.15 15.10 2.54
C MET A 639 -23.72 15.68 2.55
N ILE A 640 -23.43 16.65 1.68
CA ILE A 640 -22.07 17.16 1.46
C ILE A 640 -21.36 17.63 2.73
N TRP A 641 -22.06 18.28 3.66
CA TRP A 641 -21.49 18.74 4.93
C TRP A 641 -20.99 17.60 5.83
N ASN A 642 -21.55 16.40 5.69
CA ASN A 642 -21.13 15.19 6.42
C ASN A 642 -20.02 14.42 5.70
N ALA A 643 -19.77 14.73 4.42
CA ALA A 643 -18.74 14.11 3.60
C ALA A 643 -17.42 14.91 3.56
N LEU A 644 -17.39 16.13 4.09
CA LEU A 644 -16.22 17.00 4.13
C LEU A 644 -15.47 16.85 5.46
N TYR A 645 -14.14 16.66 5.37
CA TYR A 645 -13.27 16.47 6.53
C TYR A 645 -12.11 17.46 6.47
N ILE A 646 -11.83 18.15 7.59
CA ILE A 646 -10.89 19.28 7.65
C ILE A 646 -9.64 18.92 8.46
N GLY A 647 -8.47 19.27 7.93
CA GLY A 647 -7.15 19.06 8.50
C GLY A 647 -6.72 17.59 8.55
N ASP A 648 -5.48 17.35 8.96
CA ASP A 648 -4.86 16.02 9.03
C ASP A 648 -5.64 15.07 9.95
N ALA A 649 -6.21 15.59 11.06
CA ALA A 649 -7.11 14.85 11.93
C ALA A 649 -8.45 14.48 11.24
N GLY A 650 -8.98 15.38 10.41
CA GLY A 650 -10.14 15.10 9.55
C GLY A 650 -9.84 14.02 8.52
N LEU A 651 -8.68 14.08 7.87
CA LEU A 651 -8.18 13.10 6.91
C LEU A 651 -8.07 11.70 7.52
N ARG A 652 -7.39 11.58 8.68
CA ARG A 652 -7.32 10.34 9.48
C ARG A 652 -8.72 9.80 9.80
N LYS A 653 -9.66 10.67 10.21
CA LYS A 653 -11.05 10.29 10.50
C LYS A 653 -11.81 9.82 9.25
N ASN A 654 -11.66 10.49 8.12
CA ASN A 654 -12.32 10.13 6.85
C ASN A 654 -11.94 8.70 6.43
N TYR A 655 -10.63 8.44 6.36
CA TYR A 655 -10.10 7.16 5.89
C TYR A 655 -10.48 6.03 6.85
N SER A 656 -10.34 6.24 8.17
CA SER A 656 -10.74 5.27 9.19
C SER A 656 -12.25 4.95 9.16
N VAL A 657 -13.11 5.93 8.89
CA VAL A 657 -14.57 5.70 8.73
C VAL A 657 -14.87 4.84 7.50
N GLN A 658 -14.19 5.08 6.38
CA GLN A 658 -14.39 4.34 5.13
C GLN A 658 -13.86 2.90 5.21
N ILE A 659 -12.59 2.72 5.59
CA ILE A 659 -11.96 1.40 5.74
C ILE A 659 -12.70 0.57 6.81
N GLY A 660 -13.04 1.17 7.95
CA GLY A 660 -13.83 0.50 8.99
C GLY A 660 -15.22 0.08 8.54
N ARG A 661 -15.83 0.80 7.58
CA ARG A 661 -17.09 0.39 6.96
C ARG A 661 -16.88 -0.86 6.09
N ILE A 662 -15.85 -0.88 5.25
CA ILE A 662 -15.51 -2.06 4.41
C ILE A 662 -15.30 -3.30 5.29
N VAL A 663 -14.52 -3.18 6.37
CA VAL A 663 -14.25 -4.28 7.31
C VAL A 663 -15.55 -4.78 7.97
N ARG A 664 -16.43 -3.89 8.44
CA ARG A 664 -17.72 -4.27 9.03
C ARG A 664 -18.68 -4.91 8.02
N GLU A 665 -18.78 -4.37 6.81
CA GLU A 665 -19.66 -4.92 5.76
C GLU A 665 -19.19 -6.29 5.30
N THR A 666 -17.87 -6.49 5.12
CA THR A 666 -17.29 -7.81 4.79
C THR A 666 -17.56 -8.84 5.88
N ARG A 667 -17.38 -8.48 7.16
CA ARG A 667 -17.74 -9.35 8.30
C ARG A 667 -19.25 -9.61 8.38
N ARG A 668 -20.10 -8.66 7.97
CA ARG A 668 -21.57 -8.83 7.93
C ARG A 668 -22.02 -9.78 6.82
N THR A 669 -21.40 -9.72 5.64
CA THR A 669 -21.83 -10.48 4.45
C THR A 669 -21.17 -11.85 4.35
N LEU A 670 -19.89 -11.96 4.71
CA LEU A 670 -19.11 -13.20 4.65
C LEU A 670 -18.87 -13.85 6.03
N GLY A 671 -19.05 -13.13 7.15
CA GLY A 671 -18.85 -13.68 8.50
C GLY A 671 -17.40 -13.62 8.99
N ALA A 672 -17.03 -14.56 9.86
CA ALA A 672 -15.72 -14.62 10.49
C ALA A 672 -14.65 -15.25 9.58
N LEU A 673 -14.13 -14.46 8.64
CA LEU A 673 -12.97 -14.78 7.79
C LEU A 673 -11.87 -13.72 7.89
N PRO A 674 -10.61 -14.02 7.49
CA PRO A 674 -9.54 -13.03 7.47
C PRO A 674 -9.77 -11.98 6.38
N ILE A 675 -9.46 -10.72 6.72
CA ILE A 675 -9.52 -9.59 5.80
C ILE A 675 -8.10 -9.05 5.64
N PHE A 676 -7.65 -8.96 4.40
CA PHE A 676 -6.31 -8.50 4.02
C PHE A 676 -6.45 -7.54 2.84
N PHE A 677 -6.08 -6.27 2.98
CA PHE A 677 -6.22 -5.31 1.88
C PHE A 677 -5.10 -5.54 0.85
N GLY A 678 -5.40 -6.25 -0.24
CA GLY A 678 -4.46 -6.55 -1.32
C GLY A 678 -3.84 -5.30 -1.94
N GLU A 679 -4.61 -4.23 -2.07
CA GLU A 679 -4.14 -3.00 -2.69
C GLU A 679 -4.70 -1.74 -2.04
N THR A 680 -3.78 -0.81 -1.72
CA THR A 680 -4.08 0.56 -1.31
C THR A 680 -2.82 1.42 -1.34
N GLY A 681 -2.94 2.70 -1.67
CA GLY A 681 -1.79 3.60 -1.76
C GLY A 681 -2.20 5.06 -1.98
N ILE A 682 -1.22 5.91 -2.23
CA ILE A 682 -1.43 7.30 -2.65
C ILE A 682 -0.62 7.60 -3.92
N PRO A 683 -1.16 8.42 -4.85
CA PRO A 683 -0.37 8.94 -5.95
C PRO A 683 0.75 9.84 -5.40
N MET A 684 1.97 9.62 -5.86
CA MET A 684 3.13 10.44 -5.50
C MET A 684 3.19 11.73 -6.31
N ASP A 685 2.56 11.78 -7.48
CA ASP A 685 2.52 12.91 -8.41
C ASP A 685 1.51 14.03 -8.06
N ILE A 686 0.92 13.99 -6.85
CA ILE A 686 -0.06 15.01 -6.44
C ILE A 686 0.50 16.44 -6.45
N ASN A 687 -0.40 17.40 -6.64
CA ASN A 687 -0.13 18.83 -6.68
C ASN A 687 0.91 19.22 -7.75
N ASN A 688 0.82 18.57 -8.92
CA ASN A 688 1.76 18.70 -10.05
C ASN A 688 3.20 18.30 -9.64
N GLY A 689 3.33 17.18 -8.92
CA GLY A 689 4.62 16.64 -8.48
C GLY A 689 5.36 17.52 -7.47
N GLU A 690 4.67 18.18 -6.53
CA GLU A 690 5.31 19.08 -5.55
C GLU A 690 6.38 18.38 -4.70
N GLY A 691 6.21 17.08 -4.43
CA GLY A 691 7.19 16.27 -3.70
C GLY A 691 8.48 16.07 -4.50
N GLN A 692 8.35 15.65 -5.76
CA GLN A 692 9.44 15.34 -6.68
C GLN A 692 10.21 16.61 -7.07
N TYR A 693 9.50 17.64 -7.54
CA TYR A 693 10.10 18.82 -8.17
C TYR A 693 10.43 19.94 -7.18
N GLN A 694 9.80 19.98 -6.01
CA GLN A 694 10.01 21.04 -5.00
C GLN A 694 10.49 20.51 -3.65
N GLY A 695 10.45 19.19 -3.41
CA GLY A 695 10.80 18.57 -2.13
C GLY A 695 9.68 18.64 -1.07
N GLU A 696 8.49 19.11 -1.43
CA GLU A 696 7.41 19.46 -0.50
C GLU A 696 6.44 18.30 -0.25
N TRP A 697 6.93 17.25 0.41
CA TRP A 697 6.17 16.01 0.66
C TRP A 697 5.06 16.11 1.74
N ARG A 698 4.60 17.31 2.11
CA ARG A 698 3.68 17.50 3.25
C ARG A 698 2.35 16.76 3.07
N HIS A 699 1.69 16.94 1.93
CA HIS A 699 0.38 16.34 1.68
C HIS A 699 0.48 14.81 1.51
N HIS A 700 1.55 14.32 0.87
CA HIS A 700 1.84 12.90 0.75
C HIS A 700 2.01 12.23 2.12
N ARG A 701 2.80 12.85 3.01
CA ARG A 701 3.00 12.34 4.37
C ARG A 701 1.69 12.27 5.14
N ALA A 702 0.88 13.32 5.11
CA ALA A 702 -0.42 13.34 5.79
C ALA A 702 -1.38 12.28 5.24
N ALA A 703 -1.43 12.09 3.92
CA ALA A 703 -2.32 11.13 3.28
C ALA A 703 -1.89 9.67 3.48
N LEU A 704 -0.61 9.35 3.31
CA LEU A 704 -0.10 8.01 3.55
C LEU A 704 -0.15 7.63 5.05
N ASP A 705 0.08 8.59 5.95
CA ASP A 705 -0.10 8.37 7.38
C ASP A 705 -1.56 8.12 7.74
N ALA A 706 -2.49 8.91 7.21
CA ALA A 706 -3.92 8.70 7.42
C ALA A 706 -4.40 7.34 6.90
N LEU A 707 -3.85 6.88 5.77
CA LEU A 707 -4.15 5.58 5.20
C LEU A 707 -3.64 4.45 6.08
N ILE A 708 -2.35 4.45 6.39
CA ILE A 708 -1.73 3.40 7.19
C ILE A 708 -2.36 3.35 8.59
N SER A 709 -2.57 4.50 9.23
CA SER A 709 -3.24 4.54 10.54
C SER A 709 -4.70 4.09 10.49
N ALA A 710 -5.42 4.27 9.38
CA ALA A 710 -6.76 3.74 9.24
C ALA A 710 -6.77 2.20 9.17
N LEU A 711 -5.81 1.59 8.46
CA LEU A 711 -5.64 0.13 8.41
C LEU A 711 -5.22 -0.44 9.77
N GLU A 712 -4.28 0.24 10.44
CA GLU A 712 -3.79 -0.12 11.78
C GLU A 712 -4.94 -0.09 12.81
N ILE A 713 -5.75 0.98 12.86
CA ILE A 713 -6.89 1.12 13.79
C ILE A 713 -7.91 -0.04 13.67
N HIS A 714 -8.11 -0.60 12.46
CA HIS A 714 -9.02 -1.73 12.25
C HIS A 714 -8.36 -3.11 12.34
N ALA A 715 -7.07 -3.14 12.70
CA ALA A 715 -6.26 -4.35 12.87
C ALA A 715 -6.36 -5.31 11.66
N VAL A 716 -6.17 -4.78 10.46
CA VAL A 716 -6.17 -5.55 9.20
C VAL A 716 -4.77 -5.64 8.60
N GLY A 717 -4.46 -6.75 7.96
CA GLY A 717 -3.26 -6.87 7.12
C GLY A 717 -3.44 -6.13 5.79
N TYR A 718 -2.34 -5.73 5.16
CA TYR A 718 -2.37 -4.99 3.89
C TYR A 718 -1.05 -5.05 3.10
N THR A 719 -1.15 -4.79 1.79
CA THR A 719 -0.04 -4.56 0.87
C THR A 719 -0.16 -3.19 0.22
N LEU A 720 0.86 -2.34 0.37
CA LEU A 720 0.86 -0.99 -0.23
C LEU A 720 1.11 -1.04 -1.74
N TRP A 721 0.38 -0.23 -2.51
CA TRP A 721 0.59 -0.01 -3.94
C TRP A 721 1.53 1.18 -4.17
N ASN A 722 2.72 1.00 -4.72
CA ASN A 722 3.41 -0.29 -4.94
C ASN A 722 4.91 -0.17 -4.61
N TYR A 723 5.68 -1.23 -4.84
CA TYR A 723 7.13 -1.15 -4.91
C TYR A 723 7.58 -1.52 -6.32
N ASN A 724 7.85 -0.51 -7.14
CA ASN A 724 8.36 -0.68 -8.50
C ASN A 724 9.82 -0.20 -8.59
N PRO A 725 10.80 -1.13 -8.71
CA PRO A 725 12.21 -0.79 -8.90
C PRO A 725 12.52 0.02 -10.14
N ASP A 726 11.71 -0.11 -11.20
CA ASP A 726 11.92 0.59 -12.45
C ASP A 726 11.36 2.02 -12.45
N ASN A 727 10.57 2.38 -11.43
CA ASN A 727 9.89 3.67 -11.35
C ASN A 727 10.90 4.83 -11.36
N THR A 728 10.61 5.85 -12.18
CA THR A 728 11.28 7.16 -12.15
C THR A 728 10.27 8.23 -11.71
N ASP A 729 10.76 9.40 -11.31
CA ASP A 729 9.86 10.51 -10.97
C ASP A 729 9.20 11.15 -12.20
N GLU A 730 9.73 10.91 -13.40
CA GLU A 730 9.25 11.40 -14.71
C GLU A 730 8.25 10.43 -15.36
N ASP A 731 8.59 9.15 -15.48
CA ASP A 731 7.83 8.13 -16.22
C ASP A 731 6.82 7.35 -15.34
N GLY A 732 6.85 7.56 -14.01
CA GLY A 732 6.03 6.82 -13.07
C GLY A 732 6.34 5.32 -13.09
N ASP A 733 5.32 4.48 -13.30
CA ASP A 733 5.44 3.02 -13.33
C ASP A 733 6.03 2.44 -14.63
N VAL A 734 6.41 3.30 -15.57
CA VAL A 734 6.82 2.97 -16.95
C VAL A 734 5.77 2.22 -17.77
N TRP A 735 4.47 2.37 -17.46
CA TRP A 735 3.39 1.75 -18.23
C TRP A 735 2.23 2.70 -18.58
N ASN A 736 1.42 3.12 -17.61
CA ASN A 736 0.20 3.91 -17.82
C ASN A 736 0.32 5.34 -17.26
N GLY A 737 1.52 5.72 -16.82
CA GLY A 737 1.82 6.98 -16.15
C GLY A 737 1.51 6.97 -14.65
N GLU A 738 1.36 5.81 -14.01
CA GLU A 738 1.04 5.73 -12.59
C GLU A 738 2.25 5.93 -11.69
N ASN A 739 2.30 7.07 -11.02
CA ASN A 739 3.39 7.38 -10.12
C ASN A 739 3.03 7.01 -8.66
N PHE A 740 2.86 5.72 -8.35
CA PHE A 740 2.48 5.24 -6.99
C PHE A 740 3.63 4.65 -6.17
N SER A 741 4.77 4.33 -6.79
CA SER A 741 5.79 3.51 -6.15
C SER A 741 6.40 4.14 -4.88
N LEU A 742 6.60 3.32 -3.85
CA LEU A 742 7.38 3.65 -2.65
C LEU A 742 8.89 3.71 -2.93
N PHE A 743 9.32 3.31 -4.13
CA PHE A 743 10.70 3.40 -4.63
C PHE A 743 10.76 4.25 -5.91
N SER A 744 11.81 5.05 -6.08
CA SER A 744 12.09 5.74 -7.34
C SER A 744 13.60 5.76 -7.59
N LYS A 745 14.01 5.43 -8.83
CA LYS A 745 15.40 5.57 -9.29
C LYS A 745 15.88 7.01 -9.18
N SER A 746 14.99 7.99 -9.40
CA SER A 746 15.26 9.43 -9.28
C SER A 746 15.49 9.88 -7.83
N ALA A 747 14.90 9.18 -6.85
CA ALA A 747 15.09 9.44 -5.42
C ALA A 747 16.40 8.85 -4.85
N ARG A 748 17.27 8.27 -5.71
CA ARG A 748 18.60 7.81 -5.32
C ARG A 748 19.58 8.97 -5.24
N SER A 749 20.37 8.97 -4.19
CA SER A 749 21.26 10.09 -3.88
C SER A 749 22.44 10.17 -4.86
N ALA A 750 22.56 11.28 -5.61
CA ALA A 750 23.59 11.46 -6.66
C ALA A 750 25.05 11.45 -6.13
N HIS A 751 25.25 11.56 -4.81
CA HIS A 751 26.55 11.45 -4.15
C HIS A 751 26.85 10.02 -3.63
N SER A 752 25.99 9.02 -3.89
CA SER A 752 26.15 7.61 -3.46
C SER A 752 27.18 6.80 -4.28
N ASN A 753 28.21 7.47 -4.81
CA ASN A 753 29.40 6.81 -5.35
C ASN A 753 30.33 6.26 -4.25
N SER A 754 30.05 6.53 -2.97
CA SER A 754 30.64 5.79 -1.84
C SER A 754 29.79 4.56 -1.50
N GLN A 755 30.45 3.46 -1.11
CA GLN A 755 29.85 2.13 -0.94
C GLN A 755 28.88 1.98 0.27
N SER A 756 28.46 3.07 0.91
CA SER A 756 27.45 3.07 1.98
C SER A 756 26.11 3.60 1.46
N LYS A 757 25.37 2.74 0.75
CA LYS A 757 24.00 3.07 0.31
C LYS A 757 23.07 3.05 1.52
N SER A 758 22.53 4.21 1.90
CA SER A 758 21.56 4.34 3.00
C SER A 758 20.43 3.31 2.88
N LEU A 759 19.95 2.83 4.02
CA LEU A 759 18.76 1.98 4.13
C LEU A 759 17.58 2.58 3.33
N THR A 760 17.44 3.90 3.40
CA THR A 760 16.37 4.67 2.75
C THR A 760 16.69 5.14 1.32
N ASP A 761 17.87 4.86 0.76
CA ASP A 761 18.24 5.30 -0.60
C ASP A 761 17.22 4.80 -1.64
N GLY A 762 16.70 5.69 -2.48
CA GLY A 762 15.64 5.41 -3.44
C GLY A 762 14.22 5.26 -2.87
N LEU A 763 14.03 5.22 -1.54
CA LEU A 763 12.69 5.15 -0.93
C LEU A 763 12.04 6.54 -0.86
N ARG A 764 10.78 6.63 -1.27
CA ARG A 764 9.96 7.85 -1.17
C ARG A 764 9.19 7.87 0.16
N ILE A 765 9.19 9.01 0.84
CA ILE A 765 8.56 9.27 2.16
C ILE A 765 8.69 8.13 3.21
N PRO A 766 9.89 7.53 3.40
CA PRO A 766 10.08 6.36 4.27
C PRO A 766 9.79 6.66 5.75
N ASP A 767 9.89 7.92 6.17
CA ASP A 767 9.58 8.37 7.54
C ASP A 767 8.12 8.13 7.98
N VAL A 768 7.22 7.90 7.02
CA VAL A 768 5.81 7.62 7.28
C VAL A 768 5.49 6.13 7.27
N TRP A 769 5.98 5.35 6.29
CA TRP A 769 5.58 3.94 6.14
C TRP A 769 6.53 2.95 6.81
N ILE A 770 7.76 3.35 7.15
CA ILE A 770 8.67 2.57 8.01
C ILE A 770 8.39 2.94 9.48
N ARG A 771 7.46 2.22 10.11
CA ARG A 771 6.98 2.49 11.48
C ARG A 771 6.83 1.19 12.30
N PRO A 772 6.80 1.25 13.65
CA PRO A 772 6.56 0.08 14.47
C PRO A 772 5.17 -0.52 14.23
N TYR A 773 5.05 -1.84 14.34
CA TYR A 773 3.75 -2.52 14.37
C TYR A 773 3.86 -3.90 15.06
N ALA A 774 2.77 -4.35 15.66
CA ALA A 774 2.70 -5.67 16.29
C ALA A 774 2.51 -6.76 15.22
N CYS A 775 3.56 -7.52 14.92
CA CYS A 775 3.58 -8.50 13.83
C CYS A 775 2.83 -9.78 14.21
N LYS A 776 3.05 -10.27 15.45
CA LYS A 776 2.52 -11.55 15.95
C LYS A 776 2.05 -11.35 17.40
N VAL A 777 0.74 -11.31 17.64
CA VAL A 777 0.13 -10.87 18.92
C VAL A 777 -0.44 -12.05 19.70
N SER A 778 0.03 -12.25 20.94
CA SER A 778 -0.59 -13.19 21.88
C SER A 778 -1.80 -12.54 22.57
N GLY A 779 -2.90 -12.42 21.83
CA GLY A 779 -4.07 -11.67 22.28
C GLY A 779 -5.00 -11.24 21.15
N GLU A 780 -5.97 -10.40 21.47
CA GLU A 780 -6.78 -9.65 20.50
C GLU A 780 -6.41 -8.16 20.58
N VAL A 781 -6.10 -7.53 19.44
CA VAL A 781 -5.77 -6.10 19.38
C VAL A 781 -7.04 -5.28 19.59
N LEU A 782 -7.08 -4.49 20.65
CA LEU A 782 -8.19 -3.59 20.99
C LEU A 782 -7.97 -2.19 20.41
N CYS A 783 -6.72 -1.73 20.40
CA CYS A 783 -6.32 -0.46 19.82
C CYS A 783 -4.84 -0.51 19.44
N THR A 784 -4.49 0.12 18.31
CA THR A 784 -3.10 0.44 17.97
C THR A 784 -3.05 1.86 17.40
N GLU A 785 -2.08 2.64 17.82
CA GLU A 785 -1.88 4.02 17.38
C GLU A 785 -0.40 4.30 17.15
N TYR A 786 -0.09 4.90 15.99
CA TYR A 786 1.22 5.50 15.74
C TYR A 786 1.06 7.01 15.53
N LEU A 787 1.88 7.78 16.24
CA LEU A 787 2.00 9.24 16.12
C LEU A 787 3.37 9.57 15.54
N VAL A 788 3.41 9.80 14.22
CA VAL A 788 4.64 10.04 13.44
C VAL A 788 5.50 11.16 14.03
N SER A 789 4.86 12.28 14.41
CA SER A 789 5.54 13.46 14.97
C SER A 789 6.23 13.21 16.31
N LEU A 790 5.72 12.27 17.11
CA LEU A 790 6.28 11.88 18.41
C LEU A 790 7.19 10.65 18.31
N ARG A 791 7.17 9.96 17.16
CA ARG A 791 7.57 8.55 16.99
C ARG A 791 7.10 7.70 18.18
N LYS A 792 5.83 7.85 18.54
CA LYS A 792 5.19 7.12 19.64
C LYS A 792 4.25 6.07 19.07
N TYR A 793 4.47 4.81 19.43
CA TYR A 793 3.59 3.70 19.11
C TYR A 793 2.93 3.18 20.39
N THR A 794 1.63 2.95 20.36
CA THR A 794 0.86 2.39 21.47
C THR A 794 0.09 1.17 20.98
N LEU A 795 0.16 0.07 21.72
CA LEU A 795 -0.63 -1.14 21.52
C LEU A 795 -1.45 -1.41 22.79
N ARG A 796 -2.75 -1.64 22.64
CA ARG A 796 -3.64 -2.19 23.67
C ARG A 796 -4.21 -3.51 23.17
N MET A 797 -4.12 -4.55 23.97
CA MET A 797 -4.63 -5.88 23.63
C MET A 797 -5.34 -6.52 24.81
N ALA A 798 -6.38 -7.31 24.54
CA ALA A 798 -6.83 -8.35 25.45
C ALA A 798 -5.79 -9.47 25.37
N ALA A 799 -4.88 -9.50 26.34
CA ALA A 799 -3.72 -10.39 26.32
C ALA A 799 -4.15 -11.85 26.53
N ARG A 800 -3.44 -12.75 25.87
CA ARG A 800 -3.39 -14.18 26.23
C ARG A 800 -2.01 -14.49 26.76
N LYS A 801 -1.89 -15.56 27.55
CA LYS A 801 -0.57 -16.00 28.01
C LYS A 801 0.34 -16.38 26.83
N GLY A 802 1.50 -15.72 26.73
CA GLY A 802 2.46 -15.93 25.65
C GLY A 802 3.20 -14.65 25.26
N THR A 803 3.94 -14.71 24.14
CA THR A 803 4.84 -13.63 23.70
C THR A 803 4.36 -12.94 22.43
N THR A 804 3.98 -11.67 22.56
CA THR A 804 3.74 -10.75 21.44
C THR A 804 5.08 -10.26 20.87
N GLU A 805 5.18 -10.19 19.55
CA GLU A 805 6.37 -9.78 18.80
C GLU A 805 6.06 -8.53 17.96
N ILE A 806 6.83 -7.46 18.18
CA ILE A 806 6.61 -6.13 17.63
C ILE A 806 7.86 -5.69 16.86
N TYR A 807 7.68 -5.33 15.59
CA TYR A 807 8.73 -4.73 14.78
C TYR A 807 8.97 -3.29 15.21
N VAL A 808 10.24 -2.88 15.30
CA VAL A 808 10.66 -1.52 15.66
C VAL A 808 11.80 -1.07 14.73
N PRO A 809 11.58 -0.08 13.85
CA PRO A 809 12.59 0.36 12.89
C PRO A 809 13.73 1.10 13.61
N SER A 810 14.83 0.39 13.87
CA SER A 810 15.98 0.86 14.66
C SER A 810 16.62 2.15 14.15
N HIS A 811 16.48 2.47 12.85
CA HIS A 811 16.94 3.74 12.26
C HIS A 811 16.15 4.96 12.77
N TYR A 812 14.84 4.82 12.97
CA TYR A 812 13.98 5.88 13.50
C TYR A 812 13.89 5.87 15.04
N PHE A 813 14.21 4.73 15.65
CA PHE A 813 14.25 4.46 17.09
C PHE A 813 15.68 4.11 17.54
N ALA A 814 16.64 5.01 17.26
CA ALA A 814 18.04 4.83 17.63
C ALA A 814 18.20 4.62 19.15
N SER A 815 17.48 5.43 19.92
CA SER A 815 17.12 5.21 21.33
C SER A 815 15.66 4.74 21.39
N LEU A 816 15.37 3.77 22.26
CA LEU A 816 14.04 3.20 22.45
C LEU A 816 13.73 3.11 23.94
N ALA A 817 12.64 3.75 24.35
CA ALA A 817 11.99 3.51 25.64
C ALA A 817 10.76 2.62 25.42
N VAL A 818 10.63 1.59 26.25
CA VAL A 818 9.52 0.62 26.24
C VAL A 818 8.85 0.64 27.60
N GLU A 819 7.56 0.94 27.62
CA GLU A 819 6.71 0.93 28.80
C GLU A 819 5.64 -0.13 28.63
N VAL A 820 5.41 -0.98 29.63
CA VAL A 820 4.38 -2.02 29.63
C VAL A 820 3.54 -1.92 30.91
N SER A 821 2.23 -2.10 30.81
CA SER A 821 1.34 -2.11 31.98
C SER A 821 1.39 -3.42 32.77
N GLY A 822 1.80 -4.50 32.11
CA GLY A 822 1.88 -5.86 32.67
C GLY A 822 2.81 -6.76 31.85
N GLY A 823 3.22 -7.87 32.44
CA GLY A 823 4.18 -8.80 31.84
C GLY A 823 5.63 -8.31 31.88
N SER A 824 6.48 -8.89 31.02
CA SER A 824 7.90 -8.53 30.86
C SER A 824 8.26 -8.38 29.39
N TYR A 825 9.31 -7.62 29.07
CA TYR A 825 9.76 -7.45 27.69
C TYR A 825 11.27 -7.63 27.53
N THR A 826 11.68 -7.97 26.30
CA THR A 826 13.07 -7.89 25.85
C THR A 826 13.13 -7.15 24.51
N TYR A 827 14.19 -6.38 24.28
CA TYR A 827 14.42 -5.67 23.02
C TYR A 827 15.71 -6.16 22.39
N ASN A 828 15.63 -6.63 21.15
CA ASN A 828 16.80 -6.92 20.32
C ASN A 828 16.86 -5.89 19.18
N LYS A 829 17.87 -5.02 19.24
CA LYS A 829 18.08 -3.90 18.30
C LYS A 829 18.53 -4.36 16.91
N GLU A 830 19.35 -5.39 16.84
CA GLU A 830 19.86 -5.98 15.58
C GLU A 830 18.71 -6.66 14.82
N LYS A 831 17.85 -7.38 15.56
CA LYS A 831 16.61 -7.97 15.06
C LYS A 831 15.47 -6.98 14.85
N GLN A 832 15.64 -5.69 15.18
CA GLN A 832 14.56 -4.69 15.10
C GLN A 832 13.26 -5.14 15.81
N SER A 833 13.38 -5.78 16.97
CA SER A 833 12.30 -6.58 17.60
C SER A 833 12.12 -6.31 19.09
N VAL A 834 10.89 -6.03 19.52
CA VAL A 834 10.48 -6.12 20.93
C VAL A 834 9.63 -7.38 21.12
N TYR A 835 10.03 -8.21 22.08
CA TYR A 835 9.29 -9.38 22.54
C TYR A 835 8.65 -9.04 23.88
N TRP A 836 7.32 -9.08 23.94
CA TRP A 836 6.53 -8.76 25.14
C TRP A 836 5.76 -9.99 25.60
N THR A 837 6.15 -10.55 26.74
CA THR A 837 5.56 -11.75 27.33
C THR A 837 4.55 -11.38 28.41
N THR A 838 3.31 -11.80 28.23
CA THR A 838 2.20 -11.65 29.18
C THR A 838 1.91 -13.00 29.86
N GLU A 839 1.73 -12.96 31.18
CA GLU A 839 1.49 -14.15 32.02
C GLU A 839 0.03 -14.30 32.46
N GLU A 840 -0.73 -13.19 32.45
CA GLU A 840 -2.13 -13.11 32.86
C GLU A 840 -3.03 -12.70 31.67
N GLU A 841 -4.29 -13.16 31.67
CA GLU A 841 -5.26 -12.89 30.61
C GLU A 841 -6.09 -11.63 30.93
N GLU A 842 -5.46 -10.47 30.84
CA GLU A 842 -6.04 -9.16 31.13
C GLU A 842 -5.89 -8.15 29.97
N GLU A 843 -6.49 -6.96 30.08
CA GLU A 843 -6.18 -5.87 29.15
C GLU A 843 -4.80 -5.29 29.46
N ALA A 844 -3.87 -5.45 28.51
CA ALA A 844 -2.50 -4.99 28.65
C ALA A 844 -2.17 -3.90 27.63
N THR A 845 -1.34 -2.94 28.03
CA THR A 845 -0.86 -1.83 27.19
C THR A 845 0.66 -1.86 27.08
N LEU A 846 1.18 -1.66 25.86
CA LEU A 846 2.59 -1.41 25.59
C LEU A 846 2.74 -0.09 24.83
N THR A 847 3.71 0.72 25.25
CA THR A 847 4.09 1.98 24.59
C THR A 847 5.57 1.94 24.20
N LEU A 848 5.87 2.25 22.94
CA LEU A 848 7.20 2.51 22.43
C LEU A 848 7.35 4.00 22.12
N HIS A 849 8.44 4.61 22.56
CA HIS A 849 8.77 5.98 22.15
C HIS A 849 10.28 6.19 22.02
N ASN A 850 10.68 7.18 21.23
CA ASN A 850 12.07 7.63 21.16
C ASN A 850 12.26 8.80 22.15
N PRO A 851 12.99 8.63 23.28
CA PRO A 851 13.12 9.65 24.32
C PRO A 851 13.93 10.88 23.89
N ASP A 852 14.67 10.80 22.79
CA ASP A 852 15.44 11.93 22.26
C ASP A 852 14.55 12.97 21.55
N ILE A 853 13.31 12.60 21.19
CA ILE A 853 12.35 13.48 20.54
C ILE A 853 11.58 14.27 21.59
N LYS A 854 12.05 15.50 21.83
CA LYS A 854 11.33 16.51 22.61
C LYS A 854 10.46 17.33 21.68
N VAL A 855 9.17 17.40 22.00
CA VAL A 855 8.24 18.32 21.32
C VAL A 855 8.52 19.73 21.84
N GLU A 856 8.78 20.68 20.94
CA GLU A 856 8.64 22.09 21.30
C GLU A 856 7.15 22.39 21.53
N GLU A 857 6.78 22.63 22.79
CA GLU A 857 5.44 23.08 23.14
C GLU A 857 5.17 24.45 22.50
N SER A 858 4.56 24.44 21.32
CA SER A 858 4.14 25.68 20.66
C SER A 858 3.13 26.43 21.54
N TRP A 859 3.14 27.75 21.46
CA TRP A 859 2.11 28.58 22.11
C TRP A 859 0.68 28.18 21.67
N LEU A 860 0.52 27.70 20.43
CA LEU A 860 -0.75 27.17 19.91
C LEU A 860 -1.19 25.87 20.60
N SER A 861 -0.28 25.00 21.06
CA SER A 861 -0.66 23.78 21.79
C SER A 861 -1.11 24.07 23.24
N LEU A 862 -0.53 25.06 23.93
CA LEU A 862 -1.01 25.47 25.26
C LEU A 862 -2.30 26.31 25.19
N TYR A 863 -2.36 27.32 24.30
CA TYR A 863 -3.40 28.34 24.33
C TYR A 863 -4.45 28.18 23.22
N GLY A 864 -4.23 27.32 22.22
CA GLY A 864 -5.15 27.03 21.13
C GLY A 864 -6.54 26.55 21.58
N PRO A 865 -6.67 25.61 22.54
CA PRO A 865 -7.98 25.21 23.07
C PRO A 865 -8.74 26.37 23.74
N LEU A 866 -8.00 27.28 24.37
CA LEU A 866 -8.54 28.45 25.07
C LEU A 866 -9.01 29.52 24.07
N LEU A 867 -8.22 29.76 23.00
CA LEU A 867 -8.59 30.58 21.84
C LEU A 867 -9.79 30.02 21.06
N ALA A 868 -9.81 28.71 20.81
CA ALA A 868 -10.92 28.03 20.15
C ALA A 868 -12.21 28.16 20.97
N SER A 869 -12.13 27.97 22.29
CA SER A 869 -13.25 28.19 23.21
C SER A 869 -13.73 29.64 23.19
N LEU A 870 -12.81 30.61 23.18
CA LEU A 870 -13.14 32.04 23.09
C LEU A 870 -13.84 32.38 21.77
N LEU A 871 -13.34 31.85 20.64
CA LEU A 871 -13.94 32.01 19.32
C LEU A 871 -15.32 31.35 19.23
N PHE A 872 -15.51 30.18 19.85
CA PHE A 872 -16.82 29.52 19.93
C PHE A 872 -17.81 30.34 20.76
N LEU A 873 -17.35 30.95 21.85
CA LEU A 873 -18.17 31.81 22.72
C LEU A 873 -18.56 33.11 22.00
N VAL A 874 -17.63 33.73 21.26
CA VAL A 874 -17.92 34.87 20.36
C VAL A 874 -18.90 34.47 19.26
N ALA A 875 -18.72 33.31 18.61
CA ALA A 875 -19.63 32.82 17.59
C ALA A 875 -21.04 32.55 18.15
N ALA A 876 -21.15 31.93 19.32
CA ALA A 876 -22.42 31.71 20.01
C ALA A 876 -23.10 33.05 20.36
N VAL A 877 -22.36 34.03 20.87
CA VAL A 877 -22.87 35.39 21.17
C VAL A 877 -23.34 36.11 19.91
N VAL A 878 -22.60 36.03 18.79
CA VAL A 878 -23.03 36.60 17.50
C VAL A 878 -24.26 35.89 16.94
N THR A 879 -24.33 34.56 17.07
CA THR A 879 -25.49 33.79 16.59
C THR A 879 -26.73 34.13 17.41
N SER A 880 -26.59 34.19 18.74
CA SER A 880 -27.61 34.65 19.69
C SER A 880 -28.10 36.07 19.39
N ASN A 881 -27.19 37.03 19.26
CA ASN A 881 -27.54 38.45 19.35
C ASN A 881 -27.72 39.14 17.98
N LEU A 882 -27.24 38.56 16.88
CA LEU A 882 -27.49 39.05 15.52
C LEU A 882 -28.37 38.09 14.70
N LEU A 883 -28.00 36.81 14.59
CA LEU A 883 -28.69 35.90 13.66
C LEU A 883 -30.06 35.47 14.17
N THR A 884 -30.22 35.10 15.44
CA THR A 884 -31.50 34.69 16.01
C THR A 884 -32.59 35.77 15.90
N PRO A 885 -32.37 37.06 16.27
CA PRO A 885 -33.39 38.08 16.07
C PRO A 885 -33.69 38.37 14.59
N ILE A 886 -32.72 38.25 13.69
CA ILE A 886 -32.97 38.38 12.24
C ILE A 886 -33.82 37.21 11.71
N ILE A 887 -33.53 35.97 12.15
CA ILE A 887 -34.28 34.78 11.76
C ILE A 887 -35.70 34.79 12.35
N LEU A 888 -35.86 35.29 13.58
CA LEU A 888 -37.18 35.52 14.19
C LEU A 888 -37.96 36.60 13.44
N ALA A 889 -37.34 37.75 13.11
CA ALA A 889 -37.98 38.80 12.31
C ALA A 889 -38.40 38.29 10.92
N ILE A 890 -37.58 37.45 10.26
CA ILE A 890 -37.95 36.80 8.99
C ILE A 890 -39.09 35.78 9.18
N LYS A 891 -39.17 35.08 10.32
CA LYS A 891 -40.30 34.19 10.63
C LYS A 891 -41.58 34.96 10.92
N GLU A 892 -41.53 36.04 11.71
CA GLU A 892 -42.68 36.92 11.96
C GLU A 892 -43.16 37.60 10.67
N GLN A 893 -42.22 38.01 9.81
CA GLN A 893 -42.51 38.58 8.49
C GLN A 893 -43.01 37.54 7.46
N ASN A 894 -42.97 36.23 7.75
CA ASN A 894 -43.64 35.19 6.96
C ASN A 894 -44.95 34.72 7.63
N ALA A 895 -45.06 34.79 8.96
CA ALA A 895 -46.29 34.52 9.70
C ALA A 895 -47.37 35.56 9.40
N SER A 896 -47.00 36.83 9.21
CA SER A 896 -47.93 37.89 8.78
C SER A 896 -48.51 37.68 7.37
N TRP A 897 -47.84 36.89 6.51
CA TRP A 897 -48.33 36.55 5.17
C TRP A 897 -49.26 35.33 5.13
N THR A 898 -49.43 34.62 6.26
CA THR A 898 -50.24 33.39 6.33
C THR A 898 -51.57 33.55 7.06
N CYS A 899 -51.91 34.75 7.55
CA CYS A 899 -53.20 35.04 8.20
C CYS A 899 -54.25 35.80 7.35
N GLU A 900 -53.94 36.22 6.11
CA GLU A 900 -54.91 36.87 5.19
C GLU A 900 -55.19 36.02 3.93
N SER A 901 -55.80 34.83 4.09
CA SER A 901 -56.36 34.09 2.93
C SER A 901 -57.46 33.06 3.24
N TYR A 902 -58.31 33.30 4.25
CA TYR A 902 -59.55 32.53 4.45
C TYR A 902 -60.73 33.39 4.94
N SER A 903 -61.39 34.14 4.06
CA SER A 903 -62.86 34.17 4.02
C SER A 903 -63.39 34.66 2.67
N SER A 904 -64.52 34.06 2.31
CA SER A 904 -65.27 34.14 1.06
C SER A 904 -65.81 35.52 0.64
N ALA A 905 -65.80 35.71 -0.69
CA ALA A 905 -66.87 36.28 -1.51
C ALA A 905 -67.17 37.79 -1.54
N ASP A 906 -67.28 38.24 -2.81
CA ASP A 906 -68.33 39.10 -3.38
C ASP A 906 -68.06 40.57 -3.77
N ILE A 907 -68.71 40.94 -4.88
CA ILE A 907 -69.05 42.27 -5.39
C ILE A 907 -67.97 43.13 -6.10
N ARG A 908 -68.45 43.71 -7.23
CA ARG A 908 -67.79 44.63 -8.17
C ARG A 908 -67.75 46.07 -7.61
N CYS A 909 -66.75 46.90 -7.94
CA CYS A 909 -66.99 48.12 -8.75
C CYS A 909 -65.72 48.92 -9.17
N ARG A 910 -65.97 49.81 -10.13
CA ARG A 910 -65.16 50.76 -10.92
C ARG A 910 -64.35 51.86 -10.18
N GLN A 911 -63.44 52.47 -10.97
CA GLN A 911 -63.04 53.92 -11.00
C GLN A 911 -62.20 54.46 -9.82
N LYS A 912 -61.41 55.55 -9.94
CA LYS A 912 -60.61 56.19 -11.04
C LYS A 912 -59.81 57.34 -10.39
N SER A 913 -58.56 57.61 -10.83
CA SER A 913 -57.81 58.92 -10.74
C SER A 913 -57.77 59.69 -9.39
N PHE A 914 -56.60 60.08 -8.85
CA PHE A 914 -55.83 61.25 -9.32
C PHE A 914 -54.35 61.27 -8.83
N LEU A 915 -53.54 62.13 -9.47
CA LEU A 915 -52.09 62.39 -9.32
C LEU A 915 -51.85 63.69 -8.47
N PRO A 916 -50.61 64.25 -8.31
CA PRO A 916 -49.31 63.67 -7.89
C PRO A 916 -48.53 64.56 -6.88
N VAL A 917 -47.48 64.05 -6.21
CA VAL A 917 -46.32 64.85 -5.70
C VAL A 917 -45.00 64.07 -5.91
N GLN A 918 -43.88 64.78 -6.01
CA GLN A 918 -42.64 64.39 -6.72
C GLN A 918 -41.62 63.52 -5.96
N CYS A 919 -40.81 62.84 -6.79
CA CYS A 919 -39.54 62.15 -6.55
C CYS A 919 -38.59 62.71 -5.49
N VAL A 920 -37.88 61.79 -4.78
CA VAL A 920 -36.41 61.62 -4.92
C VAL A 920 -36.07 60.12 -4.98
N SER A 921 -35.06 59.74 -5.75
CA SER A 921 -34.72 58.36 -6.13
C SER A 921 -33.69 57.67 -5.24
N LYS A 922 -33.84 56.33 -5.09
CA LYS A 922 -32.76 55.32 -5.18
C LYS A 922 -33.29 53.88 -5.13
N ARG A 923 -33.83 53.40 -6.26
CA ARG A 923 -33.99 51.95 -6.56
C ARG A 923 -33.01 51.56 -7.67
N SER A 924 -31.92 50.88 -7.32
CA SER A 924 -31.02 50.22 -8.29
C SER A 924 -30.11 49.23 -7.56
N ALA A 925 -30.55 47.97 -7.43
CA ALA A 925 -29.74 46.81 -7.01
C ALA A 925 -30.52 45.49 -7.14
N VAL A 926 -31.79 45.47 -6.74
CA VAL A 926 -32.53 44.21 -6.49
C VAL A 926 -33.20 43.60 -7.73
N HIS A 927 -33.49 44.39 -8.78
CA HIS A 927 -34.21 43.88 -9.96
C HIS A 927 -33.32 43.21 -11.04
N THR A 928 -31.99 43.33 -10.95
CA THR A 928 -31.09 42.67 -11.91
C THR A 928 -30.79 41.22 -11.51
N ALA A 929 -30.81 40.88 -10.22
CA ALA A 929 -30.52 39.53 -9.73
C ALA A 929 -31.63 38.51 -10.05
N ILE A 930 -32.90 38.94 -9.98
CA ILE A 930 -34.07 38.05 -10.16
C ILE A 930 -34.28 37.68 -11.65
N ALA A 931 -33.75 38.48 -12.59
CA ALA A 931 -33.80 38.19 -14.02
C ALA A 931 -32.80 37.11 -14.48
N HIS A 932 -31.71 36.87 -13.75
CA HIS A 932 -30.75 35.80 -14.07
C HIS A 932 -31.21 34.43 -13.55
N LEU A 933 -31.73 34.37 -12.33
CA LEU A 933 -32.20 33.12 -11.70
C LEU A 933 -33.41 32.47 -12.40
N ARG A 934 -34.12 33.20 -13.27
CA ARG A 934 -35.25 32.65 -14.04
C ARG A 934 -34.89 32.04 -15.40
N LYS A 935 -33.60 32.03 -15.79
CA LYS A 935 -33.16 31.52 -17.10
C LYS A 935 -32.43 30.16 -17.05
N GLU A 936 -32.08 29.67 -15.87
CA GLU A 936 -31.40 28.36 -15.69
C GLU A 936 -32.32 27.21 -15.21
N LEU A 937 -33.61 27.48 -14.96
CA LEU A 937 -34.57 26.49 -14.42
C LEU A 937 -35.69 26.13 -15.41
N SER A 938 -35.40 26.15 -16.72
CA SER A 938 -36.40 25.87 -17.76
C SER A 938 -35.88 24.93 -18.84
N GLN A 939 -35.96 23.61 -18.59
CA GLN A 939 -36.24 22.52 -19.54
C GLN A 939 -36.74 21.29 -18.73
N PRO A 940 -37.52 20.36 -19.33
CA PRO A 940 -38.59 19.67 -18.59
C PRO A 940 -38.15 18.44 -17.78
N PHE A 941 -38.79 18.25 -16.62
CA PHE A 941 -38.82 16.97 -15.91
C PHE A 941 -40.00 16.14 -16.41
N ASP A 942 -39.73 14.91 -16.88
CA ASP A 942 -40.79 13.94 -17.21
C ASP A 942 -41.49 13.44 -15.94
N ALA A 943 -42.82 13.58 -15.94
CA ALA A 943 -43.68 13.31 -14.79
C ALA A 943 -44.05 11.81 -14.67
N VAL A 944 -43.10 10.97 -14.22
CA VAL A 944 -43.37 9.56 -13.86
C VAL A 944 -42.89 9.20 -12.45
N PHE A 945 -42.04 10.02 -11.80
CA PHE A 945 -41.37 9.62 -10.55
C PHE A 945 -42.20 9.74 -9.26
N VAL A 946 -43.40 10.30 -9.29
CA VAL A 946 -44.23 10.53 -8.07
C VAL A 946 -45.22 9.36 -7.81
N ALA A 947 -45.48 8.49 -8.78
CA ALA A 947 -46.50 7.44 -8.68
C ALA A 947 -46.01 6.10 -8.08
N ARG A 948 -44.77 6.02 -7.56
CA ARG A 948 -44.18 4.76 -7.02
C ARG A 948 -43.76 4.79 -5.55
N MET A 949 -44.08 5.87 -4.83
CA MET A 949 -43.86 5.99 -3.37
C MET A 949 -45.10 5.64 -2.52
N CYS A 950 -46.24 5.31 -3.16
CA CYS A 950 -47.45 4.84 -2.49
C CYS A 950 -47.76 3.41 -2.95
N GLY A 951 -47.03 2.45 -2.39
CA GLY A 951 -47.26 1.01 -2.56
C GLY A 951 -47.65 0.38 -1.23
N GLU A 952 -48.86 0.68 -0.75
CA GLU A 952 -49.51 -0.19 0.24
C GLU A 952 -50.03 -1.43 -0.47
N GLU A 953 -49.65 -2.63 0.00
CA GLU A 953 -50.44 -3.83 -0.22
C GLU A 953 -51.01 -4.33 1.11
N VAL A 954 -52.27 -4.78 1.05
CA VAL A 954 -53.17 -4.91 2.19
C VAL A 954 -53.48 -6.39 2.44
N HIS A 955 -53.27 -6.86 3.66
CA HIS A 955 -54.05 -7.94 4.30
C HIS A 955 -54.06 -7.69 5.82
N SER A 956 -55.15 -7.16 6.40
CA SER A 956 -56.37 -7.87 6.86
C SER A 956 -56.13 -8.78 8.09
N THR A 957 -56.86 -8.70 9.21
CA THR A 957 -58.03 -7.88 9.61
C THR A 957 -58.30 -8.11 11.11
N THR A 958 -58.80 -7.10 11.86
CA THR A 958 -59.61 -7.21 13.12
C THR A 958 -58.99 -7.94 14.35
N THR A 959 -59.20 -7.59 15.62
CA THR A 959 -60.18 -6.68 16.29
C THR A 959 -59.69 -6.33 17.72
N ALA A 960 -60.16 -5.20 18.25
CA ALA A 960 -60.32 -4.86 19.69
C ALA A 960 -59.08 -4.85 20.63
N ALA A 961 -59.00 -4.07 21.70
CA ALA A 961 -59.50 -2.74 22.12
C ALA A 961 -59.23 -2.60 23.64
N ALA A 962 -58.57 -1.52 24.07
CA ALA A 962 -58.45 -1.06 25.47
C ALA A 962 -57.68 -2.00 26.46
N ALA A 963 -57.08 -1.54 27.58
CA ALA A 963 -57.16 -0.24 28.25
C ALA A 963 -55.94 0.06 29.17
N PHE A 964 -55.87 1.30 29.69
CA PHE A 964 -55.14 1.78 30.88
C PHE A 964 -53.60 1.97 30.90
N SER A 965 -53.20 3.22 30.61
CA SER A 965 -52.52 4.16 31.55
C SER A 965 -51.19 3.76 32.25
N LEU A 966 -50.14 4.56 31.97
CA LEU A 966 -49.22 5.07 32.99
C LEU A 966 -48.80 6.53 32.68
N ARG A 967 -48.49 7.31 33.73
CA ARG A 967 -48.31 8.79 33.67
C ARG A 967 -46.83 9.20 33.57
N HIS A 968 -46.60 10.34 32.90
CA HIS A 968 -45.56 11.40 33.04
C HIS A 968 -44.32 11.24 33.97
N PRO A 969 -43.23 12.02 33.78
CA PRO A 969 -42.73 12.74 32.58
C PRO A 969 -41.21 12.56 32.32
N LEU A 970 -40.68 13.22 31.27
CA LEU A 970 -39.25 13.38 30.99
C LEU A 970 -38.56 14.34 32.00
N PRO A 971 -37.27 14.13 32.36
CA PRO A 971 -36.51 15.07 33.19
C PRO A 971 -35.75 16.14 32.38
N ASP A 972 -35.60 17.32 33.00
CA ASP A 972 -35.08 18.56 32.39
C ASP A 972 -33.56 18.60 32.15
N ALA A 973 -33.17 19.43 31.16
CA ALA A 973 -31.80 19.69 30.76
C ALA A 973 -31.06 20.65 31.72
N VAL A 974 -30.77 20.20 32.94
CA VAL A 974 -29.86 20.90 33.89
C VAL A 974 -28.72 19.98 34.40
N SER A 975 -28.88 18.66 34.35
CA SER A 975 -27.93 17.69 34.95
C SER A 975 -26.63 17.41 34.17
N VAL A 976 -26.44 17.97 32.98
CA VAL A 976 -25.24 17.72 32.14
C VAL A 976 -24.09 18.71 32.42
N LEU A 977 -24.37 19.81 33.12
CA LEU A 977 -23.37 20.86 33.43
C LEU A 977 -22.66 20.70 34.79
N GLU A 978 -23.09 19.76 35.64
CA GLU A 978 -22.39 19.44 36.91
C GLU A 978 -21.38 18.28 36.79
N GLY A 979 -21.35 17.57 35.66
CA GLY A 979 -20.40 16.48 35.41
C GLY A 979 -18.95 16.93 35.13
N TYR A 980 -18.73 18.18 34.71
CA TYR A 980 -17.41 18.68 34.31
C TYR A 980 -16.66 19.48 35.39
N THR A 981 -17.30 19.83 36.49
CA THR A 981 -16.68 20.51 37.65
C THR A 981 -16.14 19.54 38.72
N ALA A 982 -16.32 18.23 38.53
CA ALA A 982 -15.94 17.19 39.50
C ALA A 982 -14.54 16.55 39.27
N LEU A 983 -13.81 16.89 38.20
CA LEU A 983 -12.48 16.33 37.92
C LEU A 983 -11.29 17.28 38.17
N ILE A 984 -11.54 18.49 38.71
CA ILE A 984 -10.50 19.50 39.01
C ILE A 984 -10.40 19.77 40.54
N SER A 985 -11.27 19.17 41.36
CA SER A 985 -11.31 19.38 42.82
C SER A 985 -10.71 18.23 43.67
N THR A 986 -10.45 17.05 43.10
CA THR A 986 -9.94 15.88 43.85
C THR A 986 -8.41 15.68 43.81
N HIS A 987 -7.63 16.77 43.86
CA HIS A 987 -6.19 16.69 44.19
C HIS A 987 -5.68 17.87 45.04
N ARG A 988 -6.49 18.33 46.00
CA ARG A 988 -6.03 19.15 47.14
C ARG A 988 -6.81 18.83 48.42
N THR A 989 -6.30 17.91 49.26
CA THR A 989 -6.15 18.05 50.75
C THR A 989 -5.79 16.72 51.44
N ALA A 990 -4.53 16.31 51.30
CA ALA A 990 -3.76 15.62 52.34
C ALA A 990 -2.28 15.93 52.01
N SER A 991 -1.45 16.51 52.87
CA SER A 991 -1.51 16.71 54.32
C SER A 991 -1.07 18.12 54.74
N ALA A 992 -1.65 18.67 55.81
CA ALA A 992 -1.06 19.81 56.54
C ALA A 992 -0.53 19.31 57.90
N GLY A 993 0.75 19.59 58.20
CA GLY A 993 1.40 19.14 59.43
C GLY A 993 2.81 19.71 59.60
N SER A 994 2.91 20.78 60.39
CA SER A 994 4.11 21.37 61.03
C SER A 994 5.31 20.43 61.30
N LYS A 995 6.59 20.86 61.37
CA LYS A 995 7.18 22.16 61.78
C LYS A 995 8.71 22.17 61.54
N GLN A 996 9.31 23.37 61.30
CA GLN A 996 10.71 23.77 61.61
C GLN A 996 11.90 23.02 60.95
N ALA A 997 13.14 23.55 60.84
CA ALA A 997 13.67 24.91 60.61
C ALA A 997 15.23 24.87 60.49
N ARG A 998 15.85 25.79 59.71
CA ARG A 998 17.31 26.09 59.61
C ARG A 998 18.18 25.00 58.94
N ALA A 999 19.32 25.27 58.28
CA ALA A 999 20.12 26.50 58.07
C ALA A 999 20.62 26.56 56.60
N ALA A 1000 20.79 27.73 55.93
CA ALA A 1000 22.02 28.55 55.82
C ALA A 1000 23.31 27.72 55.56
N THR A 1001 24.18 27.97 54.57
CA THR A 1001 24.74 29.20 53.92
C THR A 1001 25.38 28.75 52.56
N SER A 1002 25.82 29.54 51.56
CA SER A 1002 26.37 30.91 51.50
C SER A 1002 26.27 31.56 50.08
N ILE A 1003 26.32 32.90 50.06
CA ILE A 1003 26.50 33.87 48.94
C ILE A 1003 28.01 33.82 48.49
N PRO A 1004 28.58 34.39 47.38
CA PRO A 1004 28.18 35.53 46.51
C PRO A 1004 28.45 35.33 44.97
N THR A 1005 28.44 36.28 44.02
CA THR A 1005 28.22 37.77 43.96
C THR A 1005 27.58 38.18 42.59
N TRP A 1006 27.50 39.49 42.29
CA TRP A 1006 27.15 40.08 40.98
C TRP A 1006 28.39 40.60 40.18
N SER A 1007 28.16 40.87 38.89
CA SER A 1007 28.81 41.87 38.01
C SER A 1007 30.15 41.57 37.30
N ALA A 1008 30.13 41.67 35.95
CA ALA A 1008 31.04 42.47 35.12
C ALA A 1008 30.69 42.38 33.61
N SER A 1009 30.36 43.53 33.00
CA SER A 1009 30.70 43.97 31.62
C SER A 1009 30.23 43.11 30.42
N TYR A 1010 29.32 43.53 29.53
CA TYR A 1010 29.16 44.83 28.84
C TYR A 1010 30.41 45.28 28.06
N SER A 1011 30.55 44.82 26.80
CA SER A 1011 30.97 45.60 25.59
C SER A 1011 31.65 44.74 24.50
N ALA A 1012 30.91 44.31 23.46
CA ALA A 1012 31.47 43.92 22.14
C ALA A 1012 30.39 43.58 21.07
N LEU A 1013 29.30 44.35 20.93
CA LEU A 1013 28.44 44.29 19.74
C LEU A 1013 27.95 45.69 19.36
N ARG A 1014 28.89 46.50 18.86
CA ARG A 1014 28.63 47.85 18.35
C ARG A 1014 29.11 48.01 16.90
N GLU A 1015 28.78 47.04 16.06
CA GLU A 1015 28.93 47.14 14.60
C GLU A 1015 28.01 46.13 13.90
N LEU A 1016 26.85 46.62 13.43
CA LEU A 1016 26.07 46.18 12.25
C LEU A 1016 24.68 46.85 12.29
N GLY A 1017 24.68 48.19 12.25
CA GLY A 1017 23.47 48.96 12.01
C GLY A 1017 23.23 49.15 10.52
N SER A 1018 22.38 48.32 9.91
CA SER A 1018 21.46 48.73 8.82
C SER A 1018 20.71 47.52 8.22
N SER A 1019 19.38 47.67 8.08
CA SER A 1019 18.43 46.90 7.24
C SER A 1019 17.09 46.52 7.92
N ARG A 1020 16.62 47.30 8.92
CA ARG A 1020 15.25 47.17 9.46
C ARG A 1020 14.15 47.70 8.52
N THR A 1021 14.38 47.66 7.20
CA THR A 1021 13.59 48.40 6.19
C THR A 1021 13.34 47.61 4.89
N THR A 1022 13.53 46.28 4.88
CA THR A 1022 13.39 45.46 3.66
C THR A 1022 12.09 44.62 3.62
N PHE A 1023 11.41 44.40 4.76
CA PHE A 1023 10.20 43.56 4.81
C PHE A 1023 8.88 44.27 4.42
N ILE A 1024 8.91 45.58 4.16
CA ILE A 1024 7.71 46.40 3.84
C ILE A 1024 7.62 46.75 2.33
N ARG A 1025 8.60 46.34 1.51
CA ARG A 1025 8.68 46.73 0.07
C ARG A 1025 8.37 45.63 -0.97
N ALA A 1026 7.98 44.43 -0.55
CA ALA A 1026 7.75 43.29 -1.46
C ALA A 1026 6.33 43.19 -2.07
N PHE A 1027 5.44 44.16 -1.81
CA PHE A 1027 4.03 44.12 -2.25
C PHE A 1027 3.60 45.26 -3.19
N GLU A 1028 4.51 45.78 -4.03
CA GLU A 1028 4.16 46.72 -5.11
C GLU A 1028 4.11 46.06 -6.50
N ARG A 1029 2.91 45.54 -6.83
CA ARG A 1029 2.38 45.25 -8.20
C ARG A 1029 2.97 44.03 -8.93
N PRO A 1030 2.07 43.21 -9.51
CA PRO A 1030 1.87 43.34 -10.95
C PRO A 1030 0.52 44.00 -11.33
N LYS A 1031 0.45 44.52 -12.56
CA LYS A 1031 -0.73 45.21 -13.10
C LYS A 1031 -1.71 44.22 -13.73
N SER A 1032 -2.91 44.09 -13.15
CA SER A 1032 -4.23 43.80 -13.80
C SER A 1032 -5.13 42.93 -12.93
N ILE A 1033 -5.95 43.55 -12.06
CA ILE A 1033 -7.09 42.90 -11.39
C ILE A 1033 -8.28 43.88 -11.43
N PRO A 1034 -9.51 43.45 -11.82
CA PRO A 1034 -10.67 44.32 -11.92
C PRO A 1034 -11.12 44.95 -10.60
N THR A 1035 -11.80 46.10 -10.70
CA THR A 1035 -12.07 47.07 -9.63
C THR A 1035 -12.98 46.61 -8.48
N ALA A 1036 -13.42 45.35 -8.44
CA ALA A 1036 -14.37 44.82 -7.45
C ALA A 1036 -13.74 44.54 -6.06
N TRP A 1037 -12.44 44.29 -5.98
CA TRP A 1037 -11.79 43.78 -4.76
C TRP A 1037 -11.40 44.84 -3.70
N ARG A 1038 -11.61 46.14 -3.96
CA ARG A 1038 -11.26 47.20 -2.99
C ARG A 1038 -12.28 47.42 -1.86
N ALA A 1039 -13.47 46.83 -1.94
CA ALA A 1039 -14.54 47.07 -0.96
C ALA A 1039 -14.44 46.22 0.32
N MET A 1040 -13.80 45.03 0.27
CA MET A 1040 -13.72 44.10 1.41
C MET A 1040 -12.45 44.23 2.27
N ALA A 1041 -11.45 45.02 1.85
CA ALA A 1041 -10.17 45.12 2.56
C ALA A 1041 -10.18 46.03 3.82
N ARG A 1042 -11.27 46.78 4.07
CA ARG A 1042 -11.35 47.72 5.22
C ARG A 1042 -11.78 47.08 6.54
N PRO A 1043 -12.78 46.18 6.63
CA PRO A 1043 -13.14 45.51 7.88
C PRO A 1043 -11.99 44.67 8.46
N MET A 1044 -11.27 43.95 7.59
CA MET A 1044 -10.21 43.00 8.00
C MET A 1044 -8.99 43.70 8.63
N ASN A 1045 -8.65 44.91 8.15
CA ASN A 1045 -7.57 45.74 8.72
C ASN A 1045 -7.93 46.30 10.10
N THR A 1046 -9.20 46.61 10.36
CA THR A 1046 -9.66 47.03 11.68
C THR A 1046 -9.67 45.84 12.66
N PHE A 1047 -10.04 44.66 12.19
CA PHE A 1047 -10.05 43.43 12.98
C PHE A 1047 -8.63 43.00 13.41
N MET A 1048 -7.64 43.03 12.51
CA MET A 1048 -6.24 42.74 12.87
C MET A 1048 -5.66 43.73 13.89
N LYS A 1049 -6.02 45.02 13.82
CA LYS A 1049 -5.54 46.03 14.77
C LYS A 1049 -6.09 45.88 16.19
N LEU A 1050 -7.26 45.28 16.37
CA LEU A 1050 -7.82 45.00 17.70
C LEU A 1050 -7.16 43.79 18.38
N ILE A 1051 -6.70 42.81 17.60
CA ILE A 1051 -6.11 41.57 18.13
C ILE A 1051 -4.63 41.76 18.51
N LEU A 1052 -3.89 42.60 17.79
CA LEU A 1052 -2.45 42.83 17.98
C LEU A 1052 -2.09 43.97 18.94
N SER A 1053 -3.03 44.40 19.80
CA SER A 1053 -2.83 45.53 20.72
C SER A 1053 -2.28 45.19 22.13
N PRO A 1054 -2.36 43.95 22.65
CA PRO A 1054 -1.77 43.56 23.93
C PRO A 1054 -0.62 42.54 23.81
N LEU A 1055 0.13 42.58 22.70
CA LEU A 1055 1.45 41.94 22.50
C LEU A 1055 2.49 43.04 22.21
#